data_AF-E9V0W0-F1
#
_entry.id   AF-E9V0W0-F1
#
_cell.length_a   1.000
_cell.length_b   1.000
_cell.length_c   1.000
_cell.angle_alpha   90.00
_cell.angle_beta   90.00
_cell.angle_gamma   90.00
#
_symmetry.space_group_name_H-M   'P 1'
#
loop_
_entity.id
_entity.type
_entity.pdbx_description
1 polymer ?
#
loop_
_entity_poly.entity_id
_entity_poly.type
_entity_poly.pdbx_seq_one_letter_code
_entity_poly.pdbx_strand_id
1 'polypeptide(L)'
;MRMRTRPPIAGRYRLHRLLGRGGMGEVWQAADIRLERWVAVKVVETSADPKVTERFRREALSTTAASHPGTVQVHDVGVEQTEYGSIVYLVMELLPGPTLADRLEKQGRFTMEETGEVIVQVARTLGAVHASGIIHRDIKPSNLVYDGDGRIRVLDFGIAQLANHQAERLTSTRHVMGSLPYISPEQAADTVVGPPSDIYALGCVAFELLTGRAPYAGSEPVSMIYQHVTAPVPHVNDVVTVPAHVDEFVASMMDKDPSRRPTAGEVVAFARRPGVVPAIAAGSRELSAPLKPAALMAPKASSSSSSPSLASPVTAIAGVVESGQRTPRSHAAPKPWFLRTRVLGALLVPVVIALVLGGLTFADAFEERAVSSRAMTIAGALPESYELGMDLIFERDALGSDQVPDAVRQAYRQVTDDSIEAWHADITKIDLADTPSLRERVERTYTVLKGIDAYRKDLEEGDKASTDAAIAAYTDTAYELLDFATEMPNIRNEKIYKQVTNLKYVRSAAESLGIERAIMVPALMTGRIDEESMEAMSEARTSWQLNSRSFYADAPKATQKALDKISDGTFADGSRGVVSQNAVVQVINDGSLEGVVPDLETHGVGRPAAQVWAEDMTRFIQLLKDTIVAMTLIVSDDVGEEHRGIQTKVVLSGILAVAALLAGLALLAGMFVVRPLRGRRRYVEA
;
A
#
# COMPACT_ATOMS: atom_id res chain seq x y z
N MET A 1 25.48 -27.31 28.51
CA MET A 1 24.16 -27.26 27.84
C MET A 1 24.27 -28.08 26.56
N ARG A 2 23.57 -29.22 26.43
CA ARG A 2 23.76 -30.14 25.28
C ARG A 2 23.03 -29.58 24.05
N MET A 3 23.76 -29.31 22.96
CA MET A 3 23.15 -29.07 21.66
C MET A 3 22.44 -30.35 21.21
N ARG A 4 21.11 -30.33 21.09
CA ARG A 4 20.38 -31.31 20.26
C ARG A 4 20.71 -31.00 18.81
N THR A 5 21.69 -31.71 18.24
CA THR A 5 21.98 -31.62 16.81
C THR A 5 20.78 -32.11 16.02
N ARG A 6 20.19 -31.26 15.15
CA ARG A 6 19.18 -31.70 14.17
C ARG A 6 19.76 -32.88 13.37
N PRO A 7 18.94 -33.90 13.01
CA PRO A 7 19.40 -34.97 12.11
C PRO A 7 19.88 -34.38 10.77
N PRO A 8 20.85 -35.01 10.09
CA PRO A 8 21.29 -34.54 8.77
C PRO A 8 20.17 -34.66 7.75
N ILE A 9 19.94 -33.60 6.97
CA ILE A 9 18.94 -33.59 5.89
C ILE A 9 19.29 -34.67 4.85
N ALA A 10 18.30 -35.46 4.44
CA ALA A 10 18.41 -36.64 3.60
C ALA A 10 19.47 -37.66 4.09
N GLY A 11 19.74 -37.69 5.40
CA GLY A 11 20.81 -38.48 6.01
C GLY A 11 22.22 -38.11 5.53
N ARG A 12 22.41 -36.95 4.89
CA ARG A 12 23.66 -36.54 4.21
C ARG A 12 24.15 -35.14 4.60
N TYR A 13 23.25 -34.17 4.71
CA TYR A 13 23.62 -32.76 4.87
C TYR A 13 23.50 -32.35 6.34
N ARG A 14 24.64 -32.35 7.04
CA ARG A 14 24.68 -31.99 8.46
C ARG A 14 24.75 -30.47 8.61
N LEU A 15 23.62 -29.86 8.95
CA LEU A 15 23.52 -28.42 9.22
C LEU A 15 24.48 -28.01 10.35
N HIS A 16 25.16 -26.87 10.18
CA HIS A 16 26.18 -26.39 11.11
C HIS A 16 25.93 -24.96 11.59
N ARG A 17 25.75 -24.01 10.66
CA ARG A 17 25.56 -22.58 10.97
C ARG A 17 24.45 -22.01 10.08
N LEU A 18 23.52 -21.27 10.67
CA LEU A 18 22.56 -20.48 9.89
C LEU A 18 23.31 -19.31 9.22
N LEU A 19 23.18 -19.19 7.90
CA LEU A 19 23.75 -18.12 7.08
C LEU A 19 22.77 -16.97 6.91
N GLY A 20 21.48 -17.28 6.73
CA GLY A 20 20.41 -16.30 6.66
C GLY A 20 19.05 -16.96 6.85
N ARG A 21 18.08 -16.20 7.35
CA ARG A 21 16.66 -16.58 7.38
C ARG A 21 15.93 -15.59 6.47
N GLY A 22 15.41 -16.10 5.36
CA GLY A 22 14.62 -15.33 4.40
C GLY A 22 13.14 -15.60 4.57
N GLY A 23 12.35 -15.23 3.57
CA GLY A 23 10.92 -15.47 3.58
C GLY A 23 10.56 -16.95 3.53
N MET A 24 10.81 -17.61 2.40
CA MET A 24 10.48 -19.04 2.24
C MET A 24 11.33 -20.01 3.06
N GLY A 25 12.17 -19.56 4.01
CA GLY A 25 12.87 -20.46 4.94
C GLY A 25 14.31 -20.09 5.29
N GLU A 26 15.11 -21.10 5.61
CA GLU A 26 16.43 -20.96 6.25
C GLU A 26 17.56 -21.41 5.32
N VAL A 27 18.60 -20.59 5.15
CA VAL A 27 19.83 -20.97 4.45
C VAL A 27 20.91 -21.32 5.48
N TRP A 28 21.40 -22.55 5.42
CA TRP A 28 22.37 -23.10 6.36
C TRP A 28 23.68 -23.45 5.67
N GLN A 29 24.81 -23.13 6.30
CA GLN A 29 26.07 -23.81 6.06
C GLN A 29 25.94 -25.24 6.60
N ALA A 30 26.17 -26.23 5.75
CA ALA A 30 26.13 -27.65 6.10
C ALA A 30 27.37 -28.38 5.59
N ALA A 31 27.73 -29.47 6.25
CA ALA A 31 28.69 -30.42 5.74
C ALA A 31 27.98 -31.50 4.92
N ASP A 32 28.35 -31.67 3.65
CA ASP A 32 28.02 -32.87 2.87
C ASP A 32 28.92 -34.01 3.36
N ILE A 33 28.38 -34.88 4.21
CA ILE A 33 29.17 -35.92 4.89
C ILE A 33 29.61 -37.07 3.95
N ARG A 34 29.13 -37.09 2.70
CA ARG A 34 29.56 -38.08 1.69
C ARG A 34 30.70 -37.58 0.82
N LEU A 35 30.75 -36.27 0.57
CA LEU A 35 31.79 -35.62 -0.26
C LEU A 35 32.79 -34.79 0.56
N GLU A 36 32.68 -34.82 1.89
CA GLU A 36 33.55 -34.14 2.87
C GLU A 36 33.79 -32.64 2.58
N ARG A 37 32.74 -31.96 2.09
CA ARG A 37 32.80 -30.55 1.69
C ARG A 37 31.72 -29.70 2.36
N TRP A 38 32.01 -28.42 2.50
CA TRP A 38 31.03 -27.42 2.92
C TRP A 38 30.14 -27.01 1.75
N VAL A 39 28.84 -26.91 2.03
CA VAL A 39 27.79 -26.49 1.09
C VAL A 39 26.84 -25.52 1.78
N ALA A 40 26.12 -24.72 1.00
CA ALA A 40 24.93 -24.01 1.49
C ALA A 40 23.70 -24.89 1.21
N VAL A 41 22.79 -24.96 2.17
CA VAL A 41 21.53 -25.72 2.09
C VAL A 41 20.40 -24.78 2.44
N LYS A 42 19.60 -24.41 1.44
CA LYS A 42 18.34 -23.68 1.64
C LYS A 42 17.25 -24.68 1.94
N VAL A 43 16.57 -24.49 3.07
CA VAL A 43 15.50 -25.35 3.58
C VAL A 43 14.22 -24.56 3.59
N VAL A 44 13.20 -25.07 2.89
CA VAL A 44 11.87 -24.49 2.76
C VAL A 44 10.88 -25.43 3.46
N GLU A 45 10.19 -24.92 4.47
CA GLU A 45 9.02 -25.60 5.05
C GLU A 45 7.85 -25.43 4.08
N THR A 46 7.20 -26.53 3.69
CA THR A 46 6.05 -26.50 2.77
C THR A 46 4.82 -27.08 3.45
N SER A 47 3.63 -26.59 3.05
CA SER A 47 2.39 -27.31 3.30
C SER A 47 2.47 -28.70 2.66
N ALA A 48 1.66 -29.64 3.15
CA ALA A 48 1.70 -31.04 2.74
C ALA A 48 1.15 -31.30 1.30
N ASP A 49 0.95 -30.27 0.48
CA ASP A 49 0.46 -30.42 -0.90
C ASP A 49 1.56 -31.00 -1.83
N PRO A 50 1.33 -32.20 -2.42
CA PRO A 50 2.25 -32.78 -3.39
C PRO A 50 2.43 -31.91 -4.65
N LYS A 51 1.47 -31.07 -5.02
CA LYS A 51 1.55 -30.19 -6.21
C LYS A 51 2.56 -29.06 -6.04
N VAL A 52 2.55 -28.39 -4.89
CA VAL A 52 3.54 -27.36 -4.54
C VAL A 52 4.94 -27.98 -4.53
N THR A 53 5.05 -29.16 -3.92
CA THR A 53 6.29 -29.94 -3.80
C THR A 53 6.88 -30.31 -5.17
N GLU A 54 6.12 -30.90 -6.09
CA GLU A 54 6.63 -31.29 -7.42
C GLU A 54 6.90 -30.07 -8.32
N ARG A 55 6.10 -29.00 -8.19
CA ARG A 55 6.36 -27.73 -8.90
C ARG A 55 7.68 -27.12 -8.46
N PHE A 56 7.94 -27.03 -7.15
CA PHE A 56 9.24 -26.57 -6.61
C PHE A 56 10.39 -27.45 -7.11
N ARG A 57 10.22 -28.78 -7.09
CA ARG A 57 11.25 -29.72 -7.58
C ARG A 57 11.59 -29.46 -9.04
N ARG A 58 10.60 -29.22 -9.90
CA ARG A 58 10.79 -28.92 -11.33
C ARG A 58 11.51 -27.59 -11.59
N GLU A 59 11.24 -26.57 -10.79
CA GLU A 59 11.88 -25.24 -10.86
C GLU A 59 13.32 -25.23 -10.33
N ALA A 60 13.57 -25.94 -9.23
CA ALA A 60 14.92 -26.16 -8.73
C ALA A 60 15.77 -26.96 -9.73
N LEU A 61 15.16 -27.91 -10.47
CA LEU A 61 15.81 -28.59 -11.57
C LEU A 61 16.07 -27.70 -12.79
N SER A 62 15.16 -26.79 -13.17
CA SER A 62 15.43 -25.83 -14.27
C SER A 62 16.58 -24.87 -13.93
N THR A 63 16.73 -24.50 -12.66
CA THR A 63 17.88 -23.73 -12.16
C THR A 63 19.22 -24.45 -12.42
N THR A 64 19.27 -25.78 -12.39
CA THR A 64 20.52 -26.53 -12.70
C THR A 64 20.97 -26.39 -14.16
N ALA A 65 20.06 -26.05 -15.09
CA ALA A 65 20.39 -25.83 -16.49
C ALA A 65 21.09 -24.49 -16.76
N ALA A 66 21.00 -23.52 -15.84
CA ALA A 66 21.60 -22.18 -15.94
C ALA A 66 23.11 -22.17 -15.60
N SER A 67 23.89 -23.10 -16.14
CA SER A 67 25.32 -23.24 -15.82
C SER A 67 26.16 -22.10 -16.44
N HIS A 68 26.56 -21.13 -15.62
CA HIS A 68 27.35 -19.96 -16.05
C HIS A 68 28.33 -19.54 -14.93
N PRO A 69 29.52 -19.00 -15.23
CA PRO A 69 30.47 -18.55 -14.20
C PRO A 69 29.97 -17.42 -13.27
N GLY A 70 28.83 -16.80 -13.60
CA GLY A 70 28.13 -15.83 -12.74
C GLY A 70 26.95 -16.40 -11.93
N THR A 71 26.58 -17.67 -12.09
CA THR A 71 25.47 -18.30 -11.34
C THR A 71 25.99 -19.27 -10.28
N VAL A 72 25.36 -19.29 -9.10
CA VAL A 72 25.72 -20.26 -8.05
C VAL A 72 25.50 -21.70 -8.52
N GLN A 73 26.46 -22.59 -8.27
CA GLN A 73 26.30 -23.98 -8.67
C GLN A 73 25.37 -24.72 -7.71
N VAL A 74 24.22 -25.15 -8.21
CA VAL A 74 23.35 -26.12 -7.52
C VAL A 74 24.01 -27.51 -7.56
N HIS A 75 23.94 -28.24 -6.46
CA HIS A 75 24.58 -29.53 -6.26
C HIS A 75 23.59 -30.69 -6.05
N ASP A 76 22.46 -30.42 -5.39
CA ASP A 76 21.42 -31.41 -5.10
C ASP A 76 20.09 -30.71 -4.82
N VAL A 77 18.97 -31.40 -5.02
CA VAL A 77 17.64 -30.95 -4.62
C VAL A 77 16.81 -32.15 -4.20
N GLY A 78 16.08 -32.02 -3.10
CA GLY A 78 15.19 -33.08 -2.65
C GLY A 78 14.09 -32.61 -1.72
N VAL A 79 13.25 -33.57 -1.37
CA VAL A 79 12.12 -33.41 -0.46
C VAL A 79 12.32 -34.43 0.66
N GLU A 80 12.08 -34.04 1.90
CA GLU A 80 12.18 -34.90 3.07
C GLU A 80 10.96 -34.73 3.97
N GLN A 81 10.43 -35.83 4.48
CA GLN A 81 9.39 -35.79 5.52
C GLN A 81 10.07 -35.73 6.89
N THR A 82 9.76 -34.69 7.66
CA THR A 82 10.28 -34.48 9.02
C THR A 82 9.17 -34.62 10.05
N GLU A 83 9.54 -34.67 11.34
CA GLU A 83 8.58 -34.63 12.46
C GLU A 83 7.74 -33.33 12.51
N TYR A 84 8.13 -32.30 11.74
CA TYR A 84 7.44 -31.02 11.63
C TYR A 84 6.71 -30.81 10.29
N GLY A 85 6.66 -31.84 9.43
CA GLY A 85 6.06 -31.78 8.10
C GLY A 85 7.07 -31.96 6.98
N SER A 86 6.62 -31.74 5.74
CA SER A 86 7.43 -31.87 4.54
C SER A 86 8.34 -30.65 4.38
N ILE A 87 9.63 -30.88 4.14
CA ILE A 87 10.59 -29.83 3.76
C ILE A 87 11.09 -30.07 2.34
N VAL A 88 11.35 -28.99 1.61
CA VAL A 88 12.12 -29.03 0.37
C VAL A 88 13.48 -28.41 0.63
N TYR A 89 14.55 -29.06 0.16
CA TYR A 89 15.90 -28.57 0.34
C TYR A 89 16.62 -28.41 -1.00
N LEU A 90 17.37 -27.32 -1.12
CA LEU A 90 18.25 -27.01 -2.25
C LEU A 90 19.68 -26.90 -1.74
N VAL A 91 20.57 -27.73 -2.26
CA VAL A 91 22.00 -27.73 -1.91
C VAL A 91 22.77 -27.03 -3.01
N MET A 92 23.63 -26.09 -2.62
CA MET A 92 24.40 -25.25 -3.53
C MET A 92 25.81 -24.97 -3.00
N GLU A 93 26.65 -24.44 -3.88
CA GLU A 93 27.97 -23.90 -3.57
C GLU A 93 27.91 -22.92 -2.38
N LEU A 94 28.82 -23.08 -1.42
CA LEU A 94 28.97 -22.14 -0.32
C LEU A 94 29.88 -20.98 -0.74
N LEU A 95 29.31 -19.80 -0.92
CA LEU A 95 30.07 -18.58 -1.20
C LEU A 95 30.70 -18.01 0.08
N PRO A 96 31.97 -17.58 0.06
CA PRO A 96 32.67 -17.09 1.25
C PRO A 96 32.52 -15.57 1.48
N GLY A 97 32.08 -14.81 0.48
CA GLY A 97 31.99 -13.35 0.55
C GLY A 97 30.63 -12.82 1.02
N PRO A 98 30.55 -11.51 1.30
CA PRO A 98 29.31 -10.85 1.70
C PRO A 98 28.31 -10.74 0.52
N THR A 99 27.05 -10.51 0.84
CA THR A 99 26.07 -10.02 -0.16
C THR A 99 26.37 -8.58 -0.58
N LEU A 100 25.80 -8.13 -1.68
CA LEU A 100 25.85 -6.74 -2.11
C LEU A 100 25.09 -5.83 -1.11
N ALA A 101 24.00 -6.33 -0.51
CA ALA A 101 23.30 -5.66 0.58
C ALA A 101 24.22 -5.41 1.80
N ASP A 102 24.97 -6.43 2.26
CA ASP A 102 25.92 -6.33 3.38
C ASP A 102 27.06 -5.32 3.15
N ARG A 103 27.37 -5.03 1.87
CA ARG A 103 28.33 -4.00 1.48
C ARG A 103 27.69 -2.63 1.41
N LEU A 104 26.50 -2.53 0.81
CA LEU A 104 25.73 -1.29 0.74
C LEU A 104 25.41 -0.72 2.13
N GLU A 105 24.96 -1.56 3.06
CA GLU A 105 24.70 -1.16 4.45
C GLU A 105 25.95 -0.58 5.14
N LYS A 106 27.14 -1.12 4.83
CA LYS A 106 28.42 -0.67 5.43
C LYS A 106 29.03 0.55 4.75
N GLN A 107 28.81 0.73 3.44
CA GLN A 107 29.36 1.83 2.66
C GLN A 107 28.38 3.02 2.55
N GLY A 108 27.09 2.80 2.80
CA GLY A 108 25.99 3.74 2.59
C GLY A 108 25.61 3.89 1.10
N ARG A 109 26.60 4.01 0.22
CA ARG A 109 26.47 4.01 -1.25
C ARG A 109 27.77 3.58 -1.91
N PHE A 110 27.68 3.18 -3.17
CA PHE A 110 28.80 2.81 -4.02
C PHE A 110 29.26 3.99 -4.87
N THR A 111 30.50 3.94 -5.35
CA THR A 111 30.97 4.83 -6.43
C THR A 111 30.31 4.47 -7.77
N MET A 112 30.40 5.35 -8.77
CA MET A 112 29.90 5.10 -10.12
C MET A 112 30.64 3.91 -10.75
N GLU A 113 31.93 3.83 -10.47
CA GLU A 113 32.87 2.82 -10.91
C GLU A 113 32.53 1.44 -10.33
N GLU A 114 32.39 1.32 -9.00
CA GLU A 114 31.97 0.08 -8.35
C GLU A 114 30.56 -0.33 -8.80
N THR A 115 29.64 0.63 -8.98
CA THR A 115 28.28 0.35 -9.49
C THR A 115 28.34 -0.20 -10.91
N GLY A 116 29.10 0.43 -11.81
CA GLY A 116 29.25 -0.05 -13.18
C GLY A 116 29.88 -1.45 -13.25
N GLU A 117 30.86 -1.77 -12.39
CA GLU A 117 31.41 -3.12 -12.26
C GLU A 117 30.38 -4.16 -11.82
N VAL A 118 29.51 -3.81 -10.86
CA VAL A 118 28.41 -4.66 -10.40
C VAL A 118 27.42 -4.92 -11.55
N ILE A 119 26.90 -3.84 -12.14
CA ILE A 119 25.87 -3.91 -13.18
C ILE A 119 26.36 -4.68 -14.41
N VAL A 120 27.63 -4.50 -14.81
CA VAL A 120 28.26 -5.27 -15.90
C VAL A 120 28.33 -6.77 -15.63
N GLN A 121 28.67 -7.18 -14.40
CA GLN A 121 28.76 -8.60 -14.04
C GLN A 121 27.38 -9.27 -14.00
N VAL A 122 26.39 -8.59 -13.39
CA VAL A 122 25.02 -9.10 -13.31
C VAL A 122 24.37 -9.13 -14.70
N ALA A 123 24.51 -8.07 -15.51
CA ALA A 123 23.94 -8.04 -16.85
C ALA A 123 24.52 -9.13 -17.77
N ARG A 124 25.84 -9.44 -17.72
CA ARG A 124 26.38 -10.59 -18.46
C ARG A 124 25.75 -11.92 -18.03
N THR A 125 25.54 -12.08 -16.73
CA THR A 125 24.94 -13.29 -16.15
C THR A 125 23.48 -13.43 -16.58
N LEU A 126 22.70 -12.36 -16.46
CA LEU A 126 21.33 -12.30 -16.95
C LEU A 126 21.25 -12.63 -18.44
N GLY A 127 22.06 -11.99 -19.29
CA GLY A 127 22.07 -12.26 -20.73
C GLY A 127 22.37 -13.72 -21.08
N ALA A 128 23.29 -14.36 -20.36
CA ALA A 128 23.60 -15.78 -20.55
C ALA A 128 22.46 -16.71 -20.10
N VAL A 129 21.73 -16.35 -19.04
CA VAL A 129 20.60 -17.14 -18.52
C VAL A 129 19.33 -16.92 -19.35
N HIS A 130 19.06 -15.68 -19.78
CA HIS A 130 17.98 -15.31 -20.69
C HIS A 130 18.09 -16.03 -22.04
N ALA A 131 19.31 -16.20 -22.56
CA ALA A 131 19.57 -16.98 -23.77
C ALA A 131 19.20 -18.48 -23.64
N SER A 132 19.14 -19.00 -22.41
CA SER A 132 18.66 -20.36 -22.08
C SER A 132 17.16 -20.40 -21.75
N GLY A 133 16.42 -19.31 -21.96
CA GLY A 133 14.97 -19.23 -21.71
C GLY A 133 14.56 -19.11 -20.24
N ILE A 134 15.51 -18.88 -19.33
CA ILE A 134 15.26 -18.75 -17.88
C ILE A 134 15.24 -17.26 -17.51
N ILE A 135 14.34 -16.86 -16.62
CA ILE A 135 14.18 -15.48 -16.10
C ILE A 135 14.38 -15.55 -14.57
N HIS A 136 15.09 -14.59 -13.99
CA HIS A 136 15.47 -14.63 -12.57
C HIS A 136 14.32 -14.24 -11.62
N ARG A 137 13.54 -13.21 -11.98
CA ARG A 137 12.35 -12.67 -11.29
C ARG A 137 12.56 -12.04 -9.91
N ASP A 138 13.65 -12.33 -9.22
CA ASP A 138 13.96 -11.79 -7.87
C ASP A 138 15.38 -11.15 -7.80
N ILE A 139 15.72 -10.27 -8.74
CA ILE A 139 17.01 -9.55 -8.70
C ILE A 139 16.96 -8.45 -7.64
N LYS A 140 17.86 -8.53 -6.65
CA LYS A 140 18.00 -7.59 -5.53
C LYS A 140 19.36 -7.73 -4.85
N PRO A 141 19.85 -6.76 -4.06
CA PRO A 141 21.21 -6.78 -3.51
C PRO A 141 21.51 -7.96 -2.57
N SER A 142 20.50 -8.54 -1.90
CA SER A 142 20.68 -9.72 -1.05
C SER A 142 20.85 -11.04 -1.82
N ASN A 143 20.46 -11.07 -3.12
CA ASN A 143 20.66 -12.23 -4.01
C ASN A 143 21.93 -12.12 -4.86
N LEU A 144 22.74 -11.06 -4.68
CA LEU A 144 23.99 -10.82 -5.39
C LEU A 144 25.14 -10.96 -4.39
N VAL A 145 26.01 -11.96 -4.56
CA VAL A 145 27.01 -12.33 -3.54
C VAL A 145 28.41 -12.41 -4.12
N TYR A 146 29.38 -11.90 -3.38
CA TYR A 146 30.78 -11.94 -3.79
C TYR A 146 31.39 -13.34 -3.54
N ASP A 147 32.10 -13.88 -4.53
CA ASP A 147 32.92 -15.08 -4.36
C ASP A 147 34.29 -14.76 -3.73
N GLY A 148 35.13 -15.78 -3.59
CA GLY A 148 36.49 -15.65 -3.03
C GLY A 148 37.47 -14.86 -3.91
N ASP A 149 37.15 -14.66 -5.21
CA ASP A 149 37.93 -13.88 -6.16
C ASP A 149 37.37 -12.44 -6.34
N GLY A 150 36.32 -12.08 -5.57
CA GLY A 150 35.68 -10.76 -5.63
C GLY A 150 34.70 -10.58 -6.79
N ARG A 151 34.25 -11.66 -7.44
CA ARG A 151 33.26 -11.62 -8.53
C ARG A 151 31.85 -11.81 -7.98
N ILE A 152 30.86 -11.30 -8.71
CA ILE A 152 29.46 -11.45 -8.32
C ILE A 152 28.88 -12.75 -8.85
N ARG A 153 28.28 -13.52 -7.94
CA ARG A 153 27.52 -14.73 -8.17
C ARG A 153 26.05 -14.42 -7.86
N VAL A 154 25.17 -14.75 -8.79
CA VAL A 154 23.71 -14.58 -8.64
C VAL A 154 23.13 -15.82 -7.95
N LEU A 155 22.38 -15.59 -6.87
CA LEU A 155 21.64 -16.59 -6.08
C LEU A 155 20.15 -16.60 -6.42
N ASP A 156 19.47 -17.72 -6.16
CA ASP A 156 18.00 -17.79 -6.02
C ASP A 156 17.17 -17.40 -7.26
N PHE A 157 17.41 -18.07 -8.39
CA PHE A 157 16.55 -18.00 -9.58
C PHE A 157 15.13 -18.48 -9.29
N GLY A 158 14.14 -17.56 -9.27
CA GLY A 158 12.70 -17.83 -9.47
C GLY A 158 11.92 -18.67 -8.44
N ILE A 159 12.57 -19.59 -7.73
CA ILE A 159 11.98 -20.60 -6.82
C ILE A 159 11.01 -19.97 -5.80
N ALA A 160 11.27 -18.73 -5.39
CA ALA A 160 10.44 -17.96 -4.47
C ALA A 160 8.99 -17.76 -4.95
N GLN A 161 8.74 -17.56 -6.24
CA GLN A 161 7.42 -17.11 -6.71
C GLN A 161 6.38 -18.24 -6.87
N LEU A 162 6.80 -19.51 -6.84
CA LEU A 162 5.92 -20.63 -7.19
C LEU A 162 5.21 -21.32 -6.03
N ALA A 163 5.59 -21.03 -4.79
CA ALA A 163 4.77 -21.38 -3.62
C ALA A 163 3.43 -20.60 -3.61
N ASN A 164 3.43 -19.36 -4.11
CA ASN A 164 2.26 -18.46 -4.06
C ASN A 164 1.27 -18.60 -5.23
N HIS A 165 1.55 -19.42 -6.25
CA HIS A 165 0.66 -19.48 -7.42
C HIS A 165 -0.62 -20.31 -7.22
N GLN A 166 -0.78 -21.02 -6.08
CA GLN A 166 -2.06 -21.60 -5.63
C GLN A 166 -2.24 -21.60 -4.10
N ALA A 167 -1.61 -20.66 -3.39
CA ALA A 167 -1.89 -20.40 -1.98
C ALA A 167 -2.05 -18.88 -1.79
N GLU A 168 -3.22 -18.49 -1.26
CA GLU A 168 -3.51 -17.20 -0.64
C GLU A 168 -3.03 -15.93 -1.38
N ARG A 169 -3.98 -15.32 -2.10
CA ARG A 169 -3.86 -13.97 -2.66
C ARG A 169 -3.50 -12.98 -1.55
N LEU A 170 -2.34 -12.32 -1.68
CA LEU A 170 -1.86 -11.17 -0.89
C LEU A 170 -1.69 -11.31 0.63
N THR A 171 -2.30 -12.28 1.33
CA THR A 171 -2.24 -12.40 2.80
C THR A 171 -0.97 -13.04 3.36
N SER A 172 -0.09 -13.59 2.53
CA SER A 172 1.28 -14.00 2.90
C SER A 172 2.23 -12.79 3.11
N THR A 173 1.87 -11.91 4.06
CA THR A 173 2.42 -10.56 4.27
C THR A 173 3.91 -10.50 4.65
N ARG A 174 4.53 -11.62 5.04
CA ARG A 174 5.94 -11.63 5.50
C ARG A 174 6.99 -11.62 4.39
N HIS A 175 6.66 -12.03 3.16
CA HIS A 175 7.68 -12.37 2.14
C HIS A 175 7.72 -11.41 0.96
N VAL A 176 6.56 -10.88 0.56
CA VAL A 176 6.46 -9.86 -0.49
C VAL A 176 7.27 -8.62 -0.07
N MET A 177 7.13 -8.20 1.19
CA MET A 177 7.74 -7.00 1.80
C MET A 177 9.25 -6.81 1.58
N GLY A 178 10.04 -7.89 1.39
CA GLY A 178 11.49 -7.81 1.19
C GLY A 178 11.97 -7.69 -0.26
N SER A 179 11.10 -7.96 -1.25
CA SER A 179 11.42 -7.87 -2.69
C SER A 179 10.70 -6.73 -3.40
N LEU A 180 9.67 -6.14 -2.78
CA LEU A 180 8.93 -5.01 -3.34
C LEU A 180 9.76 -3.84 -3.86
N PRO A 181 10.88 -3.42 -3.24
CA PRO A 181 11.66 -2.26 -3.74
C PRO A 181 12.28 -2.47 -5.14
N TYR A 182 12.19 -3.68 -5.69
CA TYR A 182 12.77 -4.07 -6.97
C TYR A 182 11.75 -4.72 -7.93
N ILE A 183 10.46 -4.81 -7.55
CA ILE A 183 9.44 -5.50 -8.35
C ILE A 183 9.22 -4.80 -9.71
N SER A 184 9.18 -5.54 -10.81
CA SER A 184 8.87 -4.92 -12.11
C SER A 184 7.37 -4.56 -12.23
N PRO A 185 6.98 -3.53 -13.01
CA PRO A 185 5.59 -3.14 -13.23
C PRO A 185 4.72 -4.31 -13.71
N GLU A 186 5.26 -5.16 -14.59
CA GLU A 186 4.56 -6.32 -15.14
C GLU A 186 4.37 -7.46 -14.11
N GLN A 187 5.30 -7.65 -13.17
CA GLN A 187 5.14 -8.56 -12.04
C GLN A 187 4.13 -8.02 -11.01
N ALA A 188 4.15 -6.71 -10.77
CA ALA A 188 3.22 -6.02 -9.90
C ALA A 188 1.77 -6.04 -10.43
N ALA A 189 1.59 -6.10 -11.75
CA ALA A 189 0.29 -6.17 -12.43
C ALA A 189 -0.16 -7.61 -12.78
N ASP A 190 0.58 -8.65 -12.38
CA ASP A 190 0.37 -10.07 -12.73
C ASP A 190 0.18 -10.31 -14.26
N THR A 191 1.07 -9.70 -15.04
CA THR A 191 1.10 -9.82 -16.51
C THR A 191 2.30 -10.65 -16.98
N VAL A 192 2.54 -10.76 -18.29
CA VAL A 192 3.59 -11.63 -18.85
C VAL A 192 5.00 -11.15 -18.46
N VAL A 193 5.58 -11.81 -17.47
CA VAL A 193 6.95 -11.57 -16.98
C VAL A 193 7.99 -12.11 -17.97
N GLY A 194 8.96 -11.26 -18.36
CA GLY A 194 9.96 -11.57 -19.39
C GLY A 194 11.39 -11.18 -18.97
N PRO A 195 12.40 -11.38 -19.84
CA PRO A 195 13.76 -10.87 -19.63
C PRO A 195 13.87 -9.39 -19.24
N PRO A 196 13.03 -8.45 -19.77
CA PRO A 196 13.04 -7.05 -19.34
C PRO A 196 12.68 -6.81 -17.87
N SER A 197 12.04 -7.77 -17.19
CA SER A 197 11.69 -7.67 -15.77
C SER A 197 12.94 -7.69 -14.89
N ASP A 198 13.92 -8.54 -15.24
CA ASP A 198 15.21 -8.59 -14.54
C ASP A 198 16.07 -7.33 -14.80
N ILE A 199 15.91 -6.70 -15.97
CA ILE A 199 16.58 -5.42 -16.29
C ILE A 199 16.00 -4.28 -15.45
N TYR A 200 14.67 -4.24 -15.26
CA TYR A 200 14.03 -3.26 -14.38
C TYR A 200 14.56 -3.38 -12.95
N ALA A 201 14.55 -4.59 -12.40
CA ALA A 201 15.08 -4.87 -11.07
C ALA A 201 16.57 -4.51 -10.95
N LEU A 202 17.38 -4.80 -11.97
CA LEU A 202 18.78 -4.36 -12.04
C LEU A 202 18.94 -2.83 -12.11
N GLY A 203 17.99 -2.12 -12.73
CA GLY A 203 17.90 -0.66 -12.72
C GLY A 203 17.62 -0.10 -11.33
N CYS A 204 16.68 -0.71 -10.59
CA CYS A 204 16.42 -0.38 -9.19
C CYS A 204 17.66 -0.60 -8.30
N VAL A 205 18.40 -1.70 -8.51
CA VAL A 205 19.69 -1.94 -7.85
C VAL A 205 20.72 -0.87 -8.22
N ALA A 206 20.84 -0.48 -9.50
CA ALA A 206 21.77 0.58 -9.92
C ALA A 206 21.45 1.93 -9.25
N PHE A 207 20.17 2.29 -9.19
CA PHE A 207 19.70 3.50 -8.51
C PHE A 207 20.06 3.46 -7.02
N GLU A 208 19.79 2.35 -6.34
CA GLU A 208 20.04 2.21 -4.91
C GLU A 208 21.53 2.22 -4.57
N LEU A 209 22.37 1.54 -5.36
CA LEU A 209 23.82 1.58 -5.18
C LEU A 209 24.39 3.00 -5.27
N LEU A 210 23.94 3.80 -6.23
CA LEU A 210 24.42 5.18 -6.40
C LEU A 210 23.89 6.13 -5.32
N THR A 211 22.62 6.01 -4.96
CA THR A 211 21.92 6.98 -4.09
C THR A 211 21.93 6.60 -2.60
N GLY A 212 22.15 5.33 -2.27
CA GLY A 212 22.01 4.76 -0.93
C GLY A 212 20.57 4.50 -0.49
N ARG A 213 19.59 4.57 -1.40
CA ARG A 213 18.17 4.31 -1.12
C ARG A 213 17.43 3.73 -2.32
N ALA A 214 16.47 2.84 -2.09
CA ALA A 214 15.61 2.32 -3.15
C ALA A 214 14.90 3.45 -3.94
N PRO A 215 14.58 3.24 -5.23
CA PRO A 215 13.91 4.24 -6.06
C PRO A 215 12.52 4.63 -5.53
N TYR A 216 11.81 3.65 -4.96
CA TYR A 216 10.46 3.80 -4.43
C TYR A 216 10.41 3.37 -2.96
N ALA A 217 9.54 4.00 -2.18
CA ALA A 217 9.45 3.79 -0.74
C ALA A 217 8.03 4.09 -0.21
N GLY A 218 7.59 3.28 0.75
CA GLY A 218 6.31 3.41 1.45
C GLY A 218 6.25 2.41 2.60
N SER A 219 5.41 2.68 3.61
CA SER A 219 5.17 1.72 4.70
C SER A 219 4.37 0.52 4.22
N GLU A 220 3.40 0.75 3.33
CA GLU A 220 2.46 -0.28 2.89
C GLU A 220 2.91 -1.00 1.61
N PRO A 221 2.85 -2.35 1.59
CA PRO A 221 3.14 -3.17 0.42
C PRO A 221 2.44 -2.70 -0.87
N VAL A 222 1.14 -2.43 -0.79
CA VAL A 222 0.31 -2.03 -1.93
C VAL A 222 0.72 -0.65 -2.48
N SER A 223 1.16 0.27 -1.61
CA SER A 223 1.67 1.58 -2.03
C SER A 223 2.95 1.46 -2.84
N MET A 224 3.86 0.57 -2.44
CA MET A 224 5.10 0.31 -3.20
C MET A 224 4.80 -0.35 -4.56
N ILE A 225 3.92 -1.36 -4.60
CA ILE A 225 3.41 -1.96 -5.86
C ILE A 225 2.84 -0.87 -6.78
N TYR A 226 1.98 0.01 -6.25
CA TYR A 226 1.38 1.11 -7.00
C TYR A 226 2.41 2.11 -7.53
N GLN A 227 3.43 2.46 -6.75
CA GLN A 227 4.55 3.32 -7.19
C GLN A 227 5.32 2.66 -8.34
N HIS A 228 5.63 1.37 -8.23
CA HIS A 228 6.30 0.63 -9.30
C HIS A 228 5.45 0.57 -10.58
N VAL A 229 4.12 0.47 -10.51
CA VAL A 229 3.23 0.44 -11.68
C VAL A 229 2.95 1.82 -12.28
N THR A 230 2.85 2.89 -11.46
CA THR A 230 2.22 4.16 -11.89
C THR A 230 3.02 5.44 -11.63
N ALA A 231 3.98 5.44 -10.71
CA ALA A 231 4.73 6.65 -10.39
C ALA A 231 5.79 6.97 -11.47
N PRO A 232 6.16 8.25 -11.66
CA PRO A 232 7.28 8.63 -12.52
C PRO A 232 8.56 7.87 -12.16
N VAL A 233 9.42 7.63 -13.15
CA VAL A 233 10.74 7.01 -12.93
C VAL A 233 11.64 8.01 -12.19
N PRO A 234 12.24 7.67 -11.02
CA PRO A 234 13.09 8.59 -10.27
C PRO A 234 14.45 8.77 -10.95
N HIS A 235 15.01 9.98 -10.87
CA HIS A 235 16.36 10.26 -11.35
C HIS A 235 17.38 10.15 -10.22
N VAL A 236 18.54 9.57 -10.51
CA VAL A 236 19.69 9.50 -9.58
C VAL A 236 20.14 10.91 -9.23
N ASN A 237 20.10 11.84 -10.19
CA ASN A 237 20.42 13.25 -10.01
C ASN A 237 19.52 14.00 -9.02
N ASP A 238 18.33 13.48 -8.67
CA ASP A 238 17.48 14.03 -7.61
C ASP A 238 18.08 13.81 -6.21
N VAL A 239 19.12 12.97 -6.10
CA VAL A 239 19.73 12.56 -4.82
C VAL A 239 21.24 12.80 -4.81
N VAL A 240 21.93 12.44 -5.89
CA VAL A 240 23.39 12.48 -6.00
C VAL A 240 23.79 12.91 -7.42
N THR A 241 24.73 13.85 -7.55
CA THR A 241 25.17 14.33 -8.86
C THR A 241 25.95 13.26 -9.62
N VAL A 242 25.43 12.85 -10.77
CA VAL A 242 26.09 11.96 -11.73
C VAL A 242 26.03 12.57 -13.14
N PRO A 243 26.89 12.17 -14.09
CA PRO A 243 26.78 12.60 -15.48
C PRO A 243 25.40 12.28 -16.05
N ALA A 244 24.79 13.21 -16.79
CA ALA A 244 23.42 13.07 -17.32
C ALA A 244 23.18 11.75 -18.07
N HIS A 245 24.17 11.29 -18.86
CA HIS A 245 24.06 10.03 -19.59
C HIS A 245 23.94 8.79 -18.68
N VAL A 246 24.49 8.82 -17.46
CA VAL A 246 24.37 7.72 -16.47
C VAL A 246 22.98 7.74 -15.84
N ASP A 247 22.49 8.91 -15.50
CA ASP A 247 21.15 9.15 -14.94
C ASP A 247 20.04 8.71 -15.91
N GLU A 248 20.10 9.18 -17.15
CA GLU A 248 19.21 8.78 -18.24
C GLU A 248 19.24 7.26 -18.50
N PHE A 249 20.40 6.61 -18.35
CA PHE A 249 20.53 5.18 -18.57
C PHE A 249 19.97 4.34 -17.42
N VAL A 250 20.19 4.75 -16.17
CA VAL A 250 19.57 4.10 -15.00
C VAL A 250 18.04 4.25 -15.06
N ALA A 251 17.55 5.43 -15.47
CA ALA A 251 16.12 5.66 -15.70
C ALA A 251 15.56 4.78 -16.83
N SER A 252 16.27 4.60 -17.96
CA SER A 252 15.80 3.75 -19.07
C SER A 252 15.74 2.26 -18.73
N MET A 253 16.60 1.78 -17.84
CA MET A 253 16.48 0.43 -17.26
C MET A 253 15.16 0.27 -16.48
N MET A 254 14.68 1.34 -15.83
CA MET A 254 13.45 1.37 -15.04
C MET A 254 12.22 1.90 -15.82
N ASP A 255 12.23 1.91 -17.15
CA ASP A 255 11.04 2.30 -17.94
C ASP A 255 9.84 1.41 -17.59
N LYS A 256 8.64 2.00 -17.53
CA LYS A 256 7.41 1.28 -17.20
C LYS A 256 7.01 0.32 -18.31
N ASP A 257 7.29 0.66 -19.56
CA ASP A 257 7.08 -0.19 -20.73
C ASP A 257 8.27 -1.16 -20.89
N PRO A 258 8.08 -2.49 -20.73
CA PRO A 258 9.16 -3.46 -20.83
C PRO A 258 9.82 -3.52 -22.21
N SER A 259 9.15 -3.02 -23.26
CA SER A 259 9.72 -2.99 -24.63
C SER A 259 10.75 -1.86 -24.84
N ARG A 260 10.81 -0.88 -23.94
CA ARG A 260 11.71 0.28 -24.02
C ARG A 260 13.01 0.11 -23.23
N ARG A 261 13.06 -0.89 -22.35
CA ARG A 261 14.23 -1.17 -21.51
C ARG A 261 15.38 -1.74 -22.35
N PRO A 262 16.63 -1.37 -22.07
CA PRO A 262 17.78 -1.92 -22.78
C PRO A 262 17.91 -3.43 -22.53
N THR A 263 18.45 -4.15 -23.51
CA THR A 263 18.84 -5.56 -23.32
C THR A 263 20.05 -5.67 -22.38
N ALA A 264 20.24 -6.86 -21.81
CA ALA A 264 21.44 -7.19 -21.02
C ALA A 264 22.76 -6.89 -21.78
N GLY A 265 22.79 -7.06 -23.11
CA GLY A 265 23.94 -6.72 -23.94
C GLY A 265 24.19 -5.23 -24.04
N GLU A 266 23.14 -4.42 -24.17
CA GLU A 266 23.22 -2.96 -24.22
C GLU A 266 23.63 -2.36 -22.87
N VAL A 267 23.19 -2.93 -21.74
CA VAL A 267 23.68 -2.59 -20.40
C VAL A 267 25.20 -2.80 -20.28
N VAL A 268 25.70 -3.94 -20.75
CA VAL A 268 27.16 -4.22 -20.76
C VAL A 268 27.92 -3.29 -21.71
N ALA A 269 27.32 -2.91 -22.85
CA ALA A 269 27.93 -2.00 -23.82
C ALA A 269 27.96 -0.55 -23.30
N PHE A 270 26.91 -0.09 -22.62
CA PHE A 270 26.83 1.23 -22.02
C PHE A 270 27.85 1.41 -20.90
N ALA A 271 27.87 0.50 -19.92
CA ALA A 271 28.74 0.61 -18.75
C ALA A 271 30.24 0.41 -19.07
N ARG A 272 30.58 -0.05 -20.28
CA ARG A 272 31.96 -0.09 -20.81
C ARG A 272 32.41 1.19 -21.51
N ARG A 273 31.57 2.22 -21.63
CA ARG A 273 31.95 3.49 -22.26
C ARG A 273 32.99 4.24 -21.40
N PRO A 274 33.99 4.89 -22.03
CA PRO A 274 34.95 5.71 -21.30
C PRO A 274 34.24 6.80 -20.48
N GLY A 275 34.50 6.86 -19.17
CA GLY A 275 33.85 7.80 -18.25
C GLY A 275 32.67 7.24 -17.44
N VAL A 276 32.22 6.01 -17.70
CA VAL A 276 31.23 5.31 -16.84
C VAL A 276 31.91 4.31 -15.90
N VAL A 277 32.92 3.59 -16.40
CA VAL A 277 33.83 2.75 -15.60
C VAL A 277 35.25 2.99 -16.12
N PRO A 278 36.24 3.34 -15.27
CA PRO A 278 37.64 3.34 -15.67
C PRO A 278 38.03 1.91 -16.04
N ALA A 279 38.51 1.71 -17.26
CA ALA A 279 38.89 0.39 -17.72
C ALA A 279 39.96 -0.21 -16.79
N ILE A 280 39.61 -1.26 -16.03
CA ILE A 280 40.59 -2.14 -15.41
C ILE A 280 41.38 -2.79 -16.55
N ALA A 281 42.53 -2.20 -16.83
CA ALA A 281 43.49 -2.73 -17.77
C ALA A 281 44.08 -4.04 -17.20
N ALA A 282 44.09 -5.09 -18.03
CA ALA A 282 44.85 -6.33 -17.84
C ALA A 282 44.63 -7.07 -16.49
N GLY A 283 43.55 -7.85 -16.39
CA GLY A 283 43.35 -8.78 -15.25
C GLY A 283 42.55 -10.04 -15.57
N SER A 284 41.51 -9.96 -16.42
CA SER A 284 40.77 -11.13 -16.89
C SER A 284 41.56 -11.91 -17.94
N ARG A 285 42.50 -12.72 -17.48
CA ARG A 285 43.05 -13.86 -18.21
C ARG A 285 41.90 -14.78 -18.61
N GLU A 286 41.86 -15.19 -19.87
CA GLU A 286 40.90 -16.18 -20.38
C GLU A 286 40.96 -17.47 -19.53
N LEU A 287 39.87 -18.25 -19.51
CA LEU A 287 39.80 -19.49 -18.73
C LEU A 287 40.85 -20.51 -19.22
N SER A 288 42.02 -20.52 -18.58
CA SER A 288 43.07 -21.56 -18.66
C SER A 288 44.05 -21.44 -17.48
N ALA A 289 44.08 -22.46 -16.61
CA ALA A 289 44.93 -22.58 -15.42
C ALA A 289 46.37 -23.10 -15.77
N PRO A 290 47.37 -23.27 -14.85
CA PRO A 290 47.34 -23.14 -13.37
C PRO A 290 48.56 -22.45 -12.64
N LEU A 291 48.35 -22.12 -11.34
CA LEU A 291 49.25 -22.09 -10.14
C LEU A 291 50.56 -21.22 -9.97
N LYS A 292 50.46 -20.20 -9.08
CA LYS A 292 51.33 -19.77 -7.90
C LYS A 292 52.85 -19.42 -8.03
N PRO A 293 53.51 -18.72 -7.05
CA PRO A 293 53.06 -17.76 -5.99
C PRO A 293 53.96 -16.49 -5.73
N ALA A 294 53.58 -15.63 -4.73
CA ALA A 294 54.39 -14.62 -3.98
C ALA A 294 54.73 -13.25 -4.67
N ALA A 295 54.92 -12.09 -4.01
CA ALA A 295 54.80 -11.65 -2.59
C ALA A 295 54.70 -10.08 -2.42
N LEU A 296 54.21 -9.65 -1.24
CA LEU A 296 54.35 -8.37 -0.47
C LEU A 296 54.77 -7.03 -1.16
N MET A 297 54.10 -5.91 -0.81
CA MET A 297 54.59 -4.90 0.17
C MET A 297 53.69 -3.64 0.29
N ALA A 298 53.75 -2.99 1.47
CA ALA A 298 53.36 -1.61 1.80
C ALA A 298 54.39 -1.10 2.86
N PRO A 299 54.25 0.05 3.56
CA PRO A 299 53.58 1.34 3.30
C PRO A 299 54.57 2.53 3.48
N LYS A 300 54.11 3.80 3.51
CA LYS A 300 54.67 4.83 4.44
C LYS A 300 53.80 6.09 4.63
N ALA A 301 54.02 6.78 5.75
CA ALA A 301 53.28 7.95 6.24
C ALA A 301 54.22 9.01 6.84
N SER A 302 53.76 10.28 6.92
CA SER A 302 54.25 11.40 7.78
C SER A 302 53.43 12.67 7.43
N SER A 303 52.63 13.29 8.32
CA SER A 303 53.01 14.35 9.30
C SER A 303 53.56 15.65 8.64
N SER A 304 53.28 16.90 9.05
CA SER A 304 52.75 17.45 10.32
C SER A 304 52.40 18.97 10.22
N SER A 305 51.44 19.43 11.05
CA SER A 305 51.33 20.76 11.73
C SER A 305 51.84 22.09 11.12
N SER A 306 51.00 23.13 11.16
CA SER A 306 51.20 24.34 12.02
C SER A 306 50.13 25.43 11.78
N SER A 307 49.96 26.35 12.75
CA SER A 307 48.94 27.44 12.77
C SER A 307 49.60 28.81 13.08
N PRO A 308 48.89 29.92 13.41
CA PRO A 308 48.58 31.02 12.49
C PRO A 308 49.26 32.37 12.88
N SER A 309 48.98 33.45 12.13
CA SER A 309 49.48 34.82 12.42
C SER A 309 48.42 35.93 12.23
N LEU A 310 48.72 37.14 12.70
CA LEU A 310 47.79 38.21 13.12
C LEU A 310 47.82 39.51 12.26
N ALA A 311 46.81 40.35 12.51
CA ALA A 311 46.78 41.83 12.49
C ALA A 311 46.62 42.63 11.17
N SER A 312 46.15 43.90 11.13
CA SER A 312 45.14 44.70 11.91
C SER A 312 44.75 45.99 11.06
N PRO A 313 44.47 47.24 11.54
CA PRO A 313 43.26 47.99 11.10
C PRO A 313 43.48 49.46 10.62
N VAL A 314 42.39 50.20 10.33
CA VAL A 314 42.29 51.68 10.10
C VAL A 314 40.78 52.06 9.92
N THR A 315 40.19 53.23 10.22
CA THR A 315 40.42 54.40 11.13
C THR A 315 39.08 55.17 11.30
N ALA A 316 38.94 56.08 12.27
CA ALA A 316 37.71 56.84 12.64
C ALA A 316 37.59 58.26 12.03
N ILE A 317 36.51 59.00 12.37
CA ILE A 317 36.44 60.49 12.49
C ILE A 317 35.14 60.90 13.25
N ALA A 318 34.99 62.16 13.72
CA ALA A 318 34.01 62.55 14.77
C ALA A 318 33.43 63.98 14.69
N GLY A 319 32.30 64.23 15.37
CA GLY A 319 31.67 65.55 15.63
C GLY A 319 30.24 65.40 16.22
N VAL A 320 29.82 65.86 17.42
CA VAL A 320 29.97 67.11 18.25
C VAL A 320 28.78 68.08 18.05
N VAL A 321 27.74 68.03 18.92
CA VAL A 321 27.41 68.91 20.10
C VAL A 321 26.48 70.10 19.76
N GLU A 322 25.39 70.31 20.53
CA GLU A 322 25.10 71.55 21.31
C GLU A 322 23.89 71.38 22.27
N SER A 323 23.71 72.29 23.25
CA SER A 323 22.73 72.22 24.36
C SER A 323 22.06 73.57 24.64
N GLY A 324 20.86 73.59 25.25
CA GLY A 324 20.25 74.85 25.74
C GLY A 324 19.02 74.66 26.64
N GLN A 325 19.01 75.32 27.81
CA GLN A 325 17.94 75.26 28.83
C GLN A 325 16.98 76.46 28.76
N ARG A 326 15.74 76.33 29.28
CA ARG A 326 15.12 77.25 30.28
C ARG A 326 13.68 76.87 30.68
N THR A 327 13.29 77.27 31.89
CA THR A 327 11.92 77.33 32.47
C THR A 327 11.70 78.77 33.03
N PRO A 328 10.65 79.16 33.80
CA PRO A 328 9.34 78.56 34.13
C PRO A 328 8.13 79.54 34.07
N ARG A 329 6.87 79.06 34.16
CA ARG A 329 5.80 79.54 35.09
C ARG A 329 4.42 78.87 34.87
N SER A 330 3.56 78.98 35.89
CA SER A 330 2.26 78.30 36.09
C SER A 330 1.05 78.96 35.41
N HIS A 331 -0.06 78.21 35.20
CA HIS A 331 -1.43 78.55 35.65
C HIS A 331 -2.43 77.36 35.54
N ALA A 332 -3.37 77.30 36.50
CA ALA A 332 -4.69 76.62 36.55
C ALA A 332 -4.92 75.21 35.94
N ALA A 333 -5.46 74.29 36.77
CA ALA A 333 -5.92 72.95 36.35
C ALA A 333 -7.45 72.75 36.56
N PRO A 334 -8.17 72.13 35.60
CA PRO A 334 -9.50 71.56 35.85
C PRO A 334 -9.40 70.17 36.52
N LYS A 335 -10.40 69.80 37.33
CA LYS A 335 -10.39 68.57 38.16
C LYS A 335 -10.52 67.28 37.33
N PRO A 336 -9.61 66.30 37.42
CA PRO A 336 -9.59 65.12 36.55
C PRO A 336 -10.29 63.90 37.18
N TRP A 337 -11.63 63.94 37.33
CA TRP A 337 -12.40 62.74 37.75
C TRP A 337 -13.26 62.14 36.62
N PHE A 338 -13.77 62.96 35.70
CA PHE A 338 -14.56 62.49 34.55
C PHE A 338 -13.76 61.80 33.43
N LEU A 339 -12.43 61.99 33.36
CA LEU A 339 -11.61 61.38 32.30
C LEU A 339 -11.20 59.93 32.60
N ARG A 340 -11.26 59.49 33.87
CA ARG A 340 -10.77 58.17 34.30
C ARG A 340 -11.74 57.02 34.04
N THR A 341 -13.05 57.29 34.01
CA THR A 341 -14.07 56.26 33.72
C THR A 341 -14.15 55.89 32.24
N ARG A 342 -13.92 56.84 31.31
CA ARG A 342 -13.96 56.56 29.86
C ARG A 342 -12.78 55.73 29.38
N VAL A 343 -11.57 55.98 29.90
CA VAL A 343 -10.37 55.15 29.61
C VAL A 343 -10.53 53.73 30.16
N LEU A 344 -11.15 53.59 31.34
CA LEU A 344 -11.38 52.29 31.98
C LEU A 344 -12.40 51.43 31.20
N GLY A 345 -13.51 52.03 30.76
CA GLY A 345 -14.47 51.36 29.87
C GLY A 345 -13.85 50.97 28.53
N ALA A 346 -13.03 51.84 27.94
CA ALA A 346 -12.34 51.58 26.67
C ALA A 346 -11.33 50.43 26.73
N LEU A 347 -10.78 50.11 27.90
CA LEU A 347 -9.87 48.97 28.10
C LEU A 347 -10.59 47.66 28.43
N LEU A 348 -11.77 47.72 29.06
CA LEU A 348 -12.57 46.52 29.37
C LEU A 348 -13.34 45.98 28.17
N VAL A 349 -13.84 46.85 27.29
CA VAL A 349 -14.57 46.48 26.07
C VAL A 349 -13.80 45.48 25.18
N PRO A 350 -12.53 45.71 24.78
CA PRO A 350 -11.79 44.76 23.94
C PRO A 350 -11.53 43.42 24.65
N VAL A 351 -11.39 43.39 25.98
CA VAL A 351 -11.22 42.15 26.75
C VAL A 351 -12.53 41.34 26.78
N VAL A 352 -13.67 42.00 27.00
CA VAL A 352 -14.99 41.34 26.95
C VAL A 352 -15.28 40.85 25.53
N ILE A 353 -14.98 41.63 24.50
CA ILE A 353 -15.10 41.21 23.10
C ILE A 353 -14.21 40.00 22.81
N ALA A 354 -12.96 39.99 23.27
CA ALA A 354 -12.04 38.86 23.10
C ALA A 354 -12.52 37.60 23.86
N LEU A 355 -13.10 37.74 25.05
CA LEU A 355 -13.67 36.62 25.81
C LEU A 355 -14.95 36.07 25.16
N VAL A 356 -15.81 36.92 24.60
CA VAL A 356 -17.03 36.48 23.88
C VAL A 356 -16.67 35.82 22.55
N LEU A 357 -15.78 36.40 21.76
CA LEU A 357 -15.27 35.78 20.53
C LEU A 357 -14.51 34.48 20.81
N GLY A 358 -13.67 34.45 21.85
CA GLY A 358 -12.97 33.25 22.31
C GLY A 358 -13.92 32.16 22.78
N GLY A 359 -14.98 32.52 23.52
CA GLY A 359 -16.01 31.58 23.97
C GLY A 359 -16.84 31.01 22.81
N LEU A 360 -17.25 31.84 21.85
CA LEU A 360 -17.99 31.39 20.66
C LEU A 360 -17.14 30.46 19.78
N THR A 361 -15.91 30.87 19.44
CA THR A 361 -14.98 30.04 18.64
C THR A 361 -14.58 28.74 19.35
N PHE A 362 -14.54 28.72 20.69
CA PHE A 362 -14.32 27.50 21.45
C PHE A 362 -15.54 26.56 21.45
N ALA A 363 -16.77 27.12 21.55
CA ALA A 363 -18.00 26.35 21.46
C ALA A 363 -18.17 25.71 20.06
N ASP A 364 -18.01 26.49 19.00
CA ASP A 364 -18.06 26.02 17.61
C ASP A 364 -17.06 24.88 17.36
N ALA A 365 -15.82 25.02 17.86
CA ALA A 365 -14.78 23.99 17.71
C ALA A 365 -15.09 22.72 18.52
N PHE A 366 -15.79 22.84 19.66
CA PHE A 366 -16.20 21.69 20.47
C PHE A 366 -17.35 20.90 19.81
N GLU A 367 -18.31 21.59 19.20
CA GLU A 367 -19.38 20.96 18.40
C GLU A 367 -18.79 20.27 17.15
N GLU A 368 -17.89 20.95 16.42
CA GLU A 368 -17.18 20.41 15.27
C GLU A 368 -16.37 19.15 15.64
N ARG A 369 -15.78 19.09 16.85
CA ARG A 369 -15.12 17.90 17.39
C ARG A 369 -16.09 16.74 17.66
N ALA A 370 -17.27 17.00 18.22
CA ALA A 370 -18.26 15.95 18.48
C ALA A 370 -18.78 15.33 17.17
N VAL A 371 -19.09 16.16 16.17
CA VAL A 371 -19.46 15.74 14.82
C VAL A 371 -18.34 14.91 14.18
N SER A 372 -17.10 15.40 14.24
CA SER A 372 -15.94 14.71 13.68
C SER A 372 -15.60 13.40 14.40
N SER A 373 -15.85 13.29 15.72
CA SER A 373 -15.66 12.04 16.46
C SER A 373 -16.61 10.96 15.96
N ARG A 374 -17.91 11.29 15.78
CA ARG A 374 -18.89 10.35 15.22
C ARG A 374 -18.59 9.98 13.77
N ALA A 375 -18.09 10.93 12.98
CA ALA A 375 -17.60 10.64 11.64
C ALA A 375 -16.46 9.61 11.66
N MET A 376 -15.46 9.77 12.54
CA MET A 376 -14.35 8.83 12.68
C MET A 376 -14.81 7.44 13.14
N THR A 377 -15.73 7.39 14.11
CA THR A 377 -16.41 6.15 14.57
C THR A 377 -17.07 5.39 13.40
N ILE A 378 -17.77 6.09 12.50
CA ILE A 378 -18.43 5.46 11.34
C ILE A 378 -17.42 5.11 10.25
N ALA A 379 -16.48 6.00 9.95
CA ALA A 379 -15.50 5.81 8.88
C ALA A 379 -14.62 4.57 9.10
N GLY A 380 -14.23 4.33 10.36
CA GLY A 380 -13.50 3.13 10.76
C GLY A 380 -14.29 1.82 10.72
N ALA A 381 -15.60 1.85 10.45
CA ALA A 381 -16.41 0.65 10.19
C ALA A 381 -16.68 0.41 8.70
N LEU A 382 -16.42 1.41 7.83
CA LEU A 382 -16.81 1.34 6.41
C LEU A 382 -16.09 0.23 5.63
N PRO A 383 -14.77 0.00 5.77
CA PRO A 383 -14.08 -1.02 4.96
C PRO A 383 -14.64 -2.41 5.19
N GLU A 384 -14.65 -2.86 6.44
CA GLU A 384 -15.06 -4.21 6.84
C GLU A 384 -16.56 -4.41 6.62
N SER A 385 -17.38 -3.37 6.82
CA SER A 385 -18.83 -3.46 6.55
C SER A 385 -19.12 -3.58 5.05
N TYR A 386 -18.45 -2.81 4.19
CA TYR A 386 -18.64 -2.91 2.73
C TYR A 386 -18.06 -4.20 2.16
N GLU A 387 -16.93 -4.68 2.71
CA GLU A 387 -16.34 -5.97 2.34
C GLU A 387 -17.30 -7.12 2.67
N LEU A 388 -17.73 -7.23 3.93
CA LEU A 388 -18.69 -8.26 4.37
C LEU A 388 -20.03 -8.15 3.62
N GLY A 389 -20.54 -6.93 3.41
CA GLY A 389 -21.78 -6.72 2.66
C GLY A 389 -21.71 -7.27 1.24
N MET A 390 -20.58 -7.11 0.56
CA MET A 390 -20.36 -7.67 -0.78
C MET A 390 -20.11 -9.19 -0.76
N ASP A 391 -19.41 -9.72 0.26
CA ASP A 391 -19.16 -11.17 0.35
C ASP A 391 -20.44 -11.95 0.70
N LEU A 392 -21.34 -11.40 1.52
CA LEU A 392 -22.68 -11.95 1.72
C LEU A 392 -23.46 -12.07 0.41
N ILE A 393 -23.41 -11.06 -0.46
CA ILE A 393 -24.03 -11.09 -1.80
C ILE A 393 -23.42 -12.22 -2.64
N PHE A 394 -22.08 -12.35 -2.65
CA PHE A 394 -21.38 -13.38 -3.41
C PHE A 394 -21.61 -14.80 -2.88
N GLU A 395 -21.66 -15.00 -1.57
CA GLU A 395 -21.96 -16.30 -0.98
C GLU A 395 -23.40 -16.72 -1.29
N ARG A 396 -24.39 -15.85 -1.04
CA ARG A 396 -25.80 -16.07 -1.43
C ARG A 396 -25.90 -16.54 -2.89
N ASP A 397 -25.20 -15.84 -3.76
CA ASP A 397 -25.17 -16.08 -5.21
C ASP A 397 -24.43 -17.36 -5.63
N ALA A 398 -23.51 -17.86 -4.81
CA ALA A 398 -22.81 -19.12 -5.00
C ALA A 398 -23.57 -20.32 -4.42
N LEU A 399 -24.26 -20.13 -3.29
CA LEU A 399 -25.07 -21.17 -2.64
C LEU A 399 -26.39 -21.42 -3.37
N GLY A 400 -27.06 -20.37 -3.86
CA GLY A 400 -28.32 -20.48 -4.61
C GLY A 400 -28.18 -21.00 -6.04
N SER A 401 -27.12 -21.75 -6.38
CA SER A 401 -26.89 -22.28 -7.72
C SER A 401 -26.27 -23.67 -7.71
N ASP A 402 -27.07 -24.68 -8.08
CA ASP A 402 -26.66 -26.08 -8.24
C ASP A 402 -25.51 -26.31 -9.24
N GLN A 403 -25.19 -25.31 -10.07
CA GLN A 403 -24.10 -25.37 -11.04
C GLN A 403 -22.73 -25.01 -10.45
N VAL A 404 -22.69 -24.45 -9.23
CA VAL A 404 -21.45 -24.06 -8.56
C VAL A 404 -20.89 -25.26 -7.77
N PRO A 405 -19.68 -25.76 -8.09
CA PRO A 405 -19.12 -26.92 -7.41
C PRO A 405 -18.96 -26.72 -5.90
N ASP A 406 -19.16 -27.77 -5.11
CA ASP A 406 -19.12 -27.73 -3.64
C ASP A 406 -17.83 -27.09 -3.08
N ALA A 407 -16.68 -27.37 -3.72
CA ALA A 407 -15.40 -26.77 -3.33
C ALA A 407 -15.35 -25.24 -3.54
N VAL A 408 -16.12 -24.70 -4.49
CA VAL A 408 -16.27 -23.27 -4.73
C VAL A 408 -17.27 -22.68 -3.73
N ARG A 409 -18.40 -23.35 -3.47
CA ARG A 409 -19.34 -22.97 -2.41
C ARG A 409 -18.67 -22.91 -1.03
N GLN A 410 -17.80 -23.89 -0.73
CA GLN A 410 -17.00 -23.90 0.50
C GLN A 410 -15.96 -22.78 0.56
N ALA A 411 -15.37 -22.39 -0.57
CA ALA A 411 -14.46 -21.24 -0.61
C ALA A 411 -15.18 -19.91 -0.32
N TYR A 412 -16.39 -19.71 -0.86
CA TYR A 412 -17.21 -18.53 -0.54
C TYR A 412 -17.63 -18.50 0.93
N ARG A 413 -18.06 -19.64 1.50
CA ARG A 413 -18.33 -19.76 2.94
C ARG A 413 -17.15 -19.31 3.80
N GLN A 414 -15.95 -19.82 3.49
CA GLN A 414 -14.73 -19.45 4.23
C GLN A 414 -14.43 -17.95 4.13
N VAL A 415 -14.53 -17.36 2.93
CA VAL A 415 -14.31 -15.91 2.74
C VAL A 415 -15.31 -15.07 3.53
N THR A 416 -16.59 -15.46 3.55
CA THR A 416 -17.59 -14.77 4.36
C THR A 416 -17.38 -14.99 5.85
N ASP A 417 -17.00 -16.20 6.30
CA ASP A 417 -16.69 -16.49 7.70
C ASP A 417 -15.52 -15.63 8.20
N ASP A 418 -14.44 -15.52 7.41
CA ASP A 418 -13.29 -14.65 7.68
C ASP A 418 -13.73 -13.18 7.76
N SER A 419 -14.62 -12.73 6.85
CA SER A 419 -15.15 -11.37 6.82
C SER A 419 -16.11 -11.07 7.98
N ILE A 420 -16.87 -12.07 8.45
CA ILE A 420 -17.70 -11.98 9.67
C ILE A 420 -16.81 -11.84 10.90
N GLU A 421 -15.73 -12.63 11.01
CA GLU A 421 -14.79 -12.52 12.13
C GLU A 421 -14.09 -11.15 12.15
N ALA A 422 -13.61 -10.69 10.99
CA ALA A 422 -12.99 -9.37 10.85
C ALA A 422 -13.95 -8.24 11.23
N TRP A 423 -15.16 -8.21 10.63
CA TRP A 423 -16.18 -7.21 10.94
C TRP A 423 -16.55 -7.21 12.42
N HIS A 424 -16.74 -8.38 13.03
CA HIS A 424 -17.04 -8.49 14.46
C HIS A 424 -15.87 -8.01 15.34
N ALA A 425 -14.63 -8.33 14.96
CA ALA A 425 -13.44 -7.90 15.67
C ALA A 425 -13.22 -6.38 15.62
N ASP A 426 -13.65 -5.69 14.55
CA ASP A 426 -13.52 -4.24 14.43
C ASP A 426 -14.74 -3.47 14.93
N ILE A 427 -15.97 -3.89 14.62
CA ILE A 427 -17.21 -3.22 15.09
C ILE A 427 -17.30 -3.17 16.63
N THR A 428 -16.70 -4.14 17.33
CA THR A 428 -16.64 -4.18 18.81
C THR A 428 -15.62 -3.21 19.43
N LYS A 429 -14.67 -2.69 18.65
CA LYS A 429 -13.71 -1.64 19.08
C LYS A 429 -14.32 -0.24 19.00
N ILE A 430 -15.45 -0.10 18.32
CA ILE A 430 -16.05 1.18 17.94
C ILE A 430 -17.02 1.64 19.03
N ASP A 431 -16.82 2.85 19.57
CA ASP A 431 -17.71 3.40 20.59
C ASP A 431 -19.01 3.92 19.95
N LEU A 432 -20.06 3.11 20.10
CA LEU A 432 -21.41 3.40 19.62
C LEU A 432 -22.27 4.14 20.66
N ALA A 433 -21.73 4.61 21.79
CA ALA A 433 -22.51 5.25 22.86
C ALA A 433 -23.37 6.43 22.37
N ASP A 434 -22.81 7.25 21.49
CA ASP A 434 -23.39 8.49 20.97
C ASP A 434 -24.21 8.33 19.67
N THR A 435 -24.34 7.11 19.14
CA THR A 435 -25.00 6.83 17.84
C THR A 435 -26.03 5.69 17.96
N PRO A 436 -27.24 5.96 18.50
CA PRO A 436 -28.22 4.90 18.79
C PRO A 436 -28.75 4.14 17.56
N SER A 437 -28.95 4.82 16.43
CA SER A 437 -29.39 4.22 15.16
C SER A 437 -28.40 3.17 14.67
N LEU A 438 -27.12 3.52 14.66
CA LEU A 438 -26.03 2.64 14.27
C LEU A 438 -25.87 1.45 15.21
N ARG A 439 -26.09 1.63 16.51
CA ARG A 439 -26.09 0.52 17.48
C ARG A 439 -27.20 -0.49 17.18
N GLU A 440 -28.43 -0.01 16.97
CA GLU A 440 -29.56 -0.87 16.63
C GLU A 440 -29.32 -1.63 15.31
N ARG A 441 -28.75 -0.95 14.31
CA ARG A 441 -28.33 -1.55 13.04
C ARG A 441 -27.30 -2.67 13.24
N VAL A 442 -26.23 -2.41 13.99
CA VAL A 442 -25.19 -3.41 14.35
C VAL A 442 -25.79 -4.61 15.09
N GLU A 443 -26.71 -4.38 16.03
CA GLU A 443 -27.40 -5.45 16.77
C GLU A 443 -28.29 -6.31 15.86
N ARG A 444 -29.01 -5.71 14.89
CA ARG A 444 -29.77 -6.45 13.87
C ARG A 444 -28.85 -7.29 12.99
N THR A 445 -27.81 -6.68 12.41
CA THR A 445 -26.81 -7.36 11.56
C THR A 445 -26.19 -8.54 12.29
N TYR A 446 -25.68 -8.33 13.50
CA TYR A 446 -25.07 -9.38 14.32
C TYR A 446 -26.03 -10.53 14.64
N THR A 447 -27.32 -10.24 14.82
CA THR A 447 -28.36 -11.25 15.06
C THR A 447 -28.53 -12.17 13.85
N VAL A 448 -28.55 -11.62 12.62
CA VAL A 448 -28.65 -12.43 11.40
C VAL A 448 -27.38 -13.24 11.15
N LEU A 449 -26.19 -12.61 11.26
CA LEU A 449 -24.90 -13.27 11.06
C LEU A 449 -24.70 -14.45 12.03
N LYS A 450 -25.13 -14.32 13.28
CA LYS A 450 -25.10 -15.42 14.26
C LYS A 450 -25.98 -16.61 13.87
N GLY A 451 -26.98 -16.40 13.01
CA GLY A 451 -27.87 -17.44 12.47
C GLY A 451 -27.49 -17.92 11.06
N ILE A 452 -26.36 -17.48 10.49
CA ILE A 452 -26.08 -17.62 9.05
C ILE A 452 -26.07 -19.08 8.56
N ASP A 453 -25.64 -20.02 9.38
CA ASP A 453 -25.64 -21.45 9.03
C ASP A 453 -27.04 -22.04 8.80
N ALA A 454 -28.09 -21.46 9.39
CA ALA A 454 -29.47 -21.84 9.08
C ALA A 454 -29.85 -21.37 7.67
N TYR A 455 -29.58 -20.10 7.34
CA TYR A 455 -29.85 -19.55 6.01
C TYR A 455 -29.02 -20.22 4.92
N ARG A 456 -27.75 -20.55 5.19
CA ARG A 456 -26.89 -21.37 4.31
C ARG A 456 -27.53 -22.71 3.97
N LYS A 457 -28.14 -23.36 4.97
CA LYS A 457 -28.84 -24.62 4.78
C LYS A 457 -30.15 -24.45 4.00
N ASP A 458 -30.93 -23.42 4.30
CA ASP A 458 -32.18 -23.12 3.60
C ASP A 458 -31.97 -22.72 2.12
N LEU A 459 -30.79 -22.19 1.77
CA LEU A 459 -30.36 -21.97 0.39
C LEU A 459 -30.04 -23.26 -0.38
N GLU A 460 -29.55 -24.31 0.28
CA GLU A 460 -29.08 -25.56 -0.37
C GLU A 460 -30.07 -26.72 -0.28
N GLU A 461 -30.84 -26.81 0.80
CA GLU A 461 -31.73 -27.92 1.12
C GLU A 461 -33.20 -27.47 1.35
N GLY A 462 -33.47 -26.17 1.34
CA GLY A 462 -34.77 -25.60 1.67
C GLY A 462 -35.86 -25.89 0.63
N ASP A 463 -37.11 -25.76 1.05
CA ASP A 463 -38.20 -25.56 0.09
C ASP A 463 -38.16 -24.13 -0.44
N LYS A 464 -38.90 -23.85 -1.52
CA LYS A 464 -38.88 -22.53 -2.18
C LYS A 464 -39.12 -21.37 -1.19
N ALA A 465 -40.05 -21.52 -0.25
CA ALA A 465 -40.34 -20.47 0.73
C ALA A 465 -39.17 -20.25 1.71
N SER A 466 -38.47 -21.32 2.10
CA SER A 466 -37.27 -21.25 2.95
C SER A 466 -36.10 -20.61 2.21
N THR A 467 -35.87 -21.00 0.95
CA THR A 467 -34.85 -20.41 0.08
C THR A 467 -35.13 -18.93 -0.18
N ASP A 468 -36.36 -18.56 -0.52
CA ASP A 468 -36.77 -17.15 -0.73
C ASP A 468 -36.54 -16.32 0.54
N ALA A 469 -36.84 -16.86 1.73
CA ALA A 469 -36.59 -16.21 3.02
C ALA A 469 -35.09 -16.07 3.35
N ALA A 470 -34.26 -17.06 3.00
CA ALA A 470 -32.81 -16.99 3.17
C ALA A 470 -32.17 -15.98 2.21
N ILE A 471 -32.62 -15.92 0.95
CA ILE A 471 -32.22 -14.88 -0.02
C ILE A 471 -32.53 -13.49 0.53
N ALA A 472 -33.72 -13.29 1.11
CA ALA A 472 -34.10 -12.02 1.73
C ALA A 472 -33.17 -11.67 2.90
N ALA A 473 -32.94 -12.59 3.85
CA ALA A 473 -32.08 -12.36 5.01
C ALA A 473 -30.63 -11.98 4.64
N TYR A 474 -30.04 -12.66 3.65
CA TYR A 474 -28.72 -12.31 3.10
C TYR A 474 -28.73 -10.91 2.48
N THR A 475 -29.75 -10.60 1.68
CA THR A 475 -29.86 -9.34 0.92
C THR A 475 -30.06 -8.14 1.86
N ASP A 476 -30.98 -8.24 2.81
CA ASP A 476 -31.26 -7.20 3.80
C ASP A 476 -30.04 -6.92 4.68
N THR A 477 -29.31 -7.96 5.09
CA THR A 477 -28.10 -7.82 5.92
C THR A 477 -26.96 -7.17 5.15
N ALA A 478 -26.76 -7.56 3.88
CA ALA A 478 -25.79 -6.92 3.00
C ALA A 478 -26.11 -5.44 2.77
N TYR A 479 -27.39 -5.09 2.59
CA TYR A 479 -27.80 -3.70 2.38
C TYR A 479 -27.70 -2.85 3.66
N GLU A 480 -28.03 -3.40 4.83
CA GLU A 480 -27.82 -2.72 6.12
C GLU A 480 -26.35 -2.35 6.34
N LEU A 481 -25.42 -3.22 5.93
CA LEU A 481 -23.97 -2.98 5.96
C LEU A 481 -23.51 -1.93 4.92
N LEU A 482 -23.96 -2.06 3.67
CA LEU A 482 -23.65 -1.09 2.61
C LEU A 482 -24.26 0.30 2.87
N ASP A 483 -25.32 0.41 3.66
CA ASP A 483 -25.91 1.70 4.05
C ASP A 483 -25.20 2.38 5.24
N PHE A 484 -24.09 1.85 5.78
CA PHE A 484 -23.33 2.51 6.87
C PHE A 484 -22.92 3.96 6.52
N ALA A 485 -22.59 4.24 5.26
CA ALA A 485 -22.25 5.59 4.81
C ALA A 485 -23.44 6.57 4.87
N THR A 486 -24.67 6.10 5.04
CA THR A 486 -25.87 6.95 5.21
C THR A 486 -25.93 7.59 6.61
N GLU A 487 -25.41 6.92 7.65
CA GLU A 487 -25.38 7.41 9.03
C GLU A 487 -24.27 8.47 9.27
N MET A 488 -23.35 8.65 8.31
CA MET A 488 -22.29 9.67 8.37
C MET A 488 -22.88 11.06 8.66
N PRO A 489 -22.43 11.75 9.73
CA PRO A 489 -22.88 13.11 10.00
C PRO A 489 -22.35 14.06 8.94
N ASN A 490 -22.98 15.22 8.78
CA ASN A 490 -22.59 16.19 7.75
C ASN A 490 -21.27 16.90 8.12
N ILE A 491 -20.17 16.49 7.49
CA ILE A 491 -18.82 17.06 7.69
C ILE A 491 -18.64 18.27 6.76
N ARG A 492 -18.15 19.39 7.29
CA ARG A 492 -17.94 20.64 6.52
C ARG A 492 -16.91 20.53 5.39
N ASN A 493 -16.06 19.51 5.41
CA ASN A 493 -15.05 19.25 4.39
C ASN A 493 -15.73 18.69 3.12
N GLU A 494 -15.77 19.50 2.06
CA GLU A 494 -16.43 19.17 0.79
C GLU A 494 -15.87 17.91 0.12
N LYS A 495 -14.56 17.62 0.27
CA LYS A 495 -13.93 16.41 -0.28
C LYS A 495 -14.54 15.16 0.36
N ILE A 496 -14.57 15.13 1.69
CA ILE A 496 -15.11 14.02 2.48
C ILE A 496 -16.61 13.86 2.22
N TYR A 497 -17.36 14.96 2.21
CA TYR A 497 -18.78 14.96 1.90
C TYR A 497 -19.08 14.30 0.53
N LYS A 498 -18.30 14.63 -0.50
CA LYS A 498 -18.41 14.02 -1.84
C LYS A 498 -18.09 12.53 -1.83
N GLN A 499 -16.97 12.13 -1.22
CA GLN A 499 -16.57 10.72 -1.14
C GLN A 499 -17.60 9.86 -0.38
N VAL A 500 -18.11 10.37 0.75
CA VAL A 500 -19.20 9.74 1.52
C VAL A 500 -20.49 9.67 0.71
N THR A 501 -20.80 10.69 -0.10
CA THR A 501 -21.99 10.71 -0.95
C THR A 501 -21.88 9.68 -2.09
N ASN A 502 -20.69 9.47 -2.67
CA ASN A 502 -20.46 8.39 -3.64
C ASN A 502 -20.79 7.02 -3.05
N LEU A 503 -20.33 6.75 -1.83
CA LEU A 503 -20.56 5.47 -1.15
C LEU A 503 -22.05 5.16 -0.93
N LYS A 504 -22.92 6.18 -0.82
CA LYS A 504 -24.39 6.00 -0.71
C LYS A 504 -25.03 5.47 -2.00
N TYR A 505 -24.43 5.71 -3.17
CA TYR A 505 -24.93 5.19 -4.44
C TYR A 505 -24.55 3.72 -4.70
N VAL A 506 -23.62 3.16 -3.91
CA VAL A 506 -23.18 1.76 -4.04
C VAL A 506 -24.34 0.78 -3.86
N ARG A 507 -25.24 1.05 -2.91
CA ARG A 507 -26.41 0.19 -2.69
C ARG A 507 -27.29 0.11 -3.93
N SER A 508 -27.72 1.25 -4.48
CA SER A 508 -28.60 1.26 -5.66
C SER A 508 -27.91 0.78 -6.94
N ALA A 509 -26.59 0.88 -6.99
CA ALA A 509 -25.77 0.22 -8.00
C ALA A 509 -25.84 -1.32 -7.87
N ALA A 510 -25.68 -1.87 -6.65
CA ALA A 510 -25.79 -3.30 -6.38
C ALA A 510 -27.22 -3.85 -6.60
N GLU A 511 -28.26 -3.10 -6.20
CA GLU A 511 -29.67 -3.43 -6.46
C GLU A 511 -29.94 -3.61 -7.96
N SER A 512 -29.44 -2.69 -8.80
CA SER A 512 -29.64 -2.72 -10.25
C SER A 512 -28.96 -3.95 -10.88
N LEU A 513 -27.71 -4.23 -10.51
CA LEU A 513 -26.96 -5.41 -10.98
C LEU A 513 -27.59 -6.73 -10.53
N GLY A 514 -28.22 -6.75 -9.34
CA GLY A 514 -28.97 -7.90 -8.82
C GLY A 514 -30.22 -8.20 -9.65
N ILE A 515 -31.00 -7.17 -10.01
CA ILE A 515 -32.19 -7.30 -10.87
C ILE A 515 -31.79 -7.80 -12.26
N GLU A 516 -30.77 -7.20 -12.88
CA GLU A 516 -30.25 -7.63 -14.17
C GLU A 516 -29.85 -9.11 -14.16
N ARG A 517 -29.15 -9.57 -13.10
CA ARG A 517 -28.77 -10.99 -12.94
C ARG A 517 -29.97 -11.91 -12.76
N ALA A 518 -30.92 -11.53 -11.90
CA ALA A 518 -32.10 -12.34 -11.62
C ALA A 518 -32.95 -12.59 -12.88
N ILE A 519 -32.93 -11.66 -13.82
CA ILE A 519 -33.69 -11.73 -15.07
C ILE A 519 -32.87 -12.36 -16.22
N MET A 520 -31.62 -11.93 -16.43
CA MET A 520 -30.80 -12.38 -17.57
C MET A 520 -30.44 -13.86 -17.51
N VAL A 521 -30.20 -14.43 -16.32
CA VAL A 521 -29.80 -15.84 -16.21
C VAL A 521 -30.94 -16.80 -16.61
N PRO A 522 -32.18 -16.69 -16.09
CA PRO A 522 -33.32 -17.45 -16.60
C PRO A 522 -33.63 -17.18 -18.07
N ALA A 523 -33.48 -15.92 -18.51
CA ALA A 523 -33.76 -15.55 -19.89
C ALA A 523 -32.82 -16.26 -20.87
N LEU A 524 -31.49 -16.17 -20.66
CA LEU A 524 -30.48 -16.85 -21.49
C LEU A 524 -30.61 -18.38 -21.50
N MET A 525 -31.16 -18.97 -20.43
CA MET A 525 -31.41 -20.42 -20.34
C MET A 525 -32.71 -20.87 -21.05
N THR A 526 -33.73 -20.01 -21.11
CA THR A 526 -35.03 -20.33 -21.75
C THR A 526 -35.15 -19.79 -23.19
N GLY A 527 -34.22 -18.93 -23.61
CA GLY A 527 -34.23 -18.28 -24.93
C GLY A 527 -35.32 -17.22 -25.07
N ARG A 528 -35.92 -16.76 -23.96
CA ARG A 528 -37.02 -15.78 -23.94
C ARG A 528 -36.93 -14.88 -22.72
N ILE A 529 -37.53 -13.72 -22.85
CA ILE A 529 -37.81 -12.81 -21.73
C ILE A 529 -39.26 -12.33 -21.88
N ASP A 530 -39.97 -12.22 -20.77
CA ASP A 530 -41.34 -11.70 -20.73
C ASP A 530 -41.37 -10.17 -20.59
N GLU A 531 -42.55 -9.58 -20.78
CA GLU A 531 -42.76 -8.13 -20.81
C GLU A 531 -42.53 -7.45 -19.45
N GLU A 532 -42.85 -8.12 -18.35
CA GLU A 532 -42.63 -7.65 -16.97
C GLU A 532 -41.13 -7.63 -16.63
N SER A 533 -40.42 -8.71 -16.98
CA SER A 533 -38.95 -8.80 -16.91
C SER A 533 -38.25 -7.74 -17.77
N MET A 534 -38.78 -7.43 -18.95
CA MET A 534 -38.27 -6.36 -19.83
C MET A 534 -38.43 -4.97 -19.22
N GLU A 535 -39.59 -4.68 -18.62
CA GLU A 535 -39.86 -3.42 -17.91
C GLU A 535 -38.91 -3.27 -16.70
N ALA A 536 -38.81 -4.32 -15.86
CA ALA A 536 -37.92 -4.33 -14.70
C ALA A 536 -36.44 -4.13 -15.04
N MET A 537 -35.92 -4.72 -16.14
CA MET A 537 -34.55 -4.44 -16.60
C MET A 537 -34.38 -3.02 -17.13
N SER A 538 -35.40 -2.43 -17.77
CA SER A 538 -35.36 -1.05 -18.24
C SER A 538 -35.28 -0.07 -17.06
N GLU A 539 -36.04 -0.32 -16.00
CA GLU A 539 -35.95 0.43 -14.73
C GLU A 539 -34.59 0.25 -14.05
N ALA A 540 -34.10 -0.99 -13.91
CA ALA A 540 -32.80 -1.29 -13.33
C ALA A 540 -31.64 -0.59 -14.08
N ARG A 541 -31.62 -0.67 -15.41
CA ARG A 541 -30.65 0.04 -16.26
C ARG A 541 -30.72 1.56 -16.07
N THR A 542 -31.92 2.11 -15.95
CA THR A 542 -32.12 3.56 -15.74
C THR A 542 -31.60 4.00 -14.37
N SER A 543 -31.89 3.21 -13.33
CA SER A 543 -31.34 3.39 -11.98
C SER A 543 -29.81 3.30 -11.99
N TRP A 544 -29.25 2.25 -12.60
CA TRP A 544 -27.82 2.07 -12.75
C TRP A 544 -27.16 3.27 -13.45
N GLN A 545 -27.69 3.74 -14.58
CA GLN A 545 -27.16 4.89 -15.32
C GLN A 545 -27.16 6.18 -14.49
N LEU A 546 -28.17 6.41 -13.65
CA LEU A 546 -28.25 7.58 -12.78
C LEU A 546 -27.25 7.49 -11.61
N ASN A 547 -27.18 6.33 -10.97
CA ASN A 547 -26.37 6.10 -9.78
C ASN A 547 -24.88 6.02 -10.11
N SER A 548 -24.50 5.27 -11.17
CA SER A 548 -23.12 5.19 -11.67
C SER A 548 -22.56 6.54 -12.10
N ARG A 549 -23.37 7.41 -12.74
CA ARG A 549 -23.00 8.79 -13.06
C ARG A 549 -22.71 9.63 -11.84
N SER A 550 -23.60 9.58 -10.85
CA SER A 550 -23.47 10.32 -9.60
C SER A 550 -22.23 9.87 -8.83
N PHE A 551 -22.04 8.56 -8.71
CA PHE A 551 -20.86 7.90 -8.13
C PHE A 551 -19.55 8.22 -8.84
N TYR A 552 -19.55 8.28 -10.18
CA TYR A 552 -18.34 8.54 -10.98
C TYR A 552 -17.92 10.01 -10.97
N ALA A 553 -18.88 10.94 -11.07
CA ALA A 553 -18.60 12.37 -11.23
C ALA A 553 -17.79 12.95 -10.06
N ASP A 554 -18.13 12.56 -8.83
CA ASP A 554 -17.50 13.02 -7.60
C ASP A 554 -16.42 12.04 -7.07
N ALA A 555 -16.06 10.99 -7.82
CA ALA A 555 -15.00 10.05 -7.44
C ALA A 555 -13.58 10.64 -7.62
N PRO A 556 -12.59 10.23 -6.80
CA PRO A 556 -11.19 10.58 -7.02
C PRO A 556 -10.70 10.13 -8.41
N LYS A 557 -9.76 10.87 -9.02
CA LYS A 557 -9.23 10.54 -10.36
C LYS A 557 -8.63 9.13 -10.48
N ALA A 558 -8.05 8.60 -9.39
CA ALA A 558 -7.55 7.22 -9.35
C ALA A 558 -8.70 6.21 -9.43
N THR A 559 -9.78 6.47 -8.70
CA THR A 559 -11.04 5.71 -8.74
C THR A 559 -11.71 5.80 -10.11
N GLN A 560 -11.89 7.00 -10.67
CA GLN A 560 -12.42 7.19 -12.04
C GLN A 560 -11.64 6.34 -13.05
N LYS A 561 -10.29 6.40 -13.02
CA LYS A 561 -9.44 5.57 -13.88
C LYS A 561 -9.60 4.05 -13.65
N ALA A 562 -9.87 3.62 -12.43
CA ALA A 562 -10.16 2.21 -12.13
C ALA A 562 -11.52 1.80 -12.70
N LEU A 563 -12.57 2.60 -12.47
CA LEU A 563 -13.92 2.40 -13.00
C LEU A 563 -13.94 2.40 -14.54
N ASP A 564 -13.21 3.33 -15.16
CA ASP A 564 -13.00 3.37 -16.60
C ASP A 564 -12.29 2.11 -17.10
N LYS A 565 -11.24 1.64 -16.42
CA LYS A 565 -10.56 0.38 -16.80
C LYS A 565 -11.50 -0.83 -16.72
N ILE A 566 -12.45 -0.83 -15.79
CA ILE A 566 -13.44 -1.91 -15.60
C ILE A 566 -14.53 -1.87 -16.68
N SER A 567 -14.82 -0.68 -17.23
CA SER A 567 -15.93 -0.43 -18.16
C SER A 567 -15.48 0.18 -19.49
N ASP A 568 -14.26 -0.13 -19.93
CA ASP A 568 -13.61 0.35 -21.16
C ASP A 568 -13.83 1.86 -21.46
N GLY A 569 -13.69 2.70 -20.43
CA GLY A 569 -13.82 4.16 -20.50
C GLY A 569 -15.25 4.69 -20.54
N THR A 570 -16.25 3.87 -20.19
CA THR A 570 -17.69 4.22 -20.33
C THR A 570 -18.47 4.23 -19.01
N PHE A 571 -17.82 4.19 -17.85
CA PHE A 571 -18.50 4.16 -16.55
C PHE A 571 -19.43 5.38 -16.37
N ALA A 572 -18.97 6.55 -16.82
CA ALA A 572 -19.71 7.80 -16.80
C ALA A 572 -21.01 7.81 -17.65
N ASP A 573 -21.24 6.80 -18.49
CA ASP A 573 -22.48 6.62 -19.26
C ASP A 573 -23.31 5.43 -18.76
N GLY A 574 -23.00 4.91 -17.57
CA GLY A 574 -23.61 3.72 -17.00
C GLY A 574 -23.12 2.42 -17.64
N SER A 575 -21.84 2.37 -18.01
CA SER A 575 -21.10 1.18 -18.45
C SER A 575 -21.61 0.48 -19.71
N ARG A 576 -20.94 0.74 -20.84
CA ARG A 576 -21.00 -0.05 -22.09
C ARG A 576 -19.78 -0.95 -22.30
N GLY A 577 -18.73 -0.88 -21.47
CA GLY A 577 -17.47 -1.58 -21.74
C GLY A 577 -17.34 -2.98 -21.13
N VAL A 578 -18.46 -3.65 -20.88
CA VAL A 578 -18.49 -5.02 -20.32
C VAL A 578 -19.53 -5.84 -21.06
N VAL A 579 -19.19 -7.08 -21.39
CA VAL A 579 -20.05 -8.05 -22.06
C VAL A 579 -21.40 -8.23 -21.36
N SER A 580 -21.42 -8.31 -20.02
CA SER A 580 -22.65 -8.46 -19.24
C SER A 580 -23.61 -7.27 -19.36
N GLN A 581 -23.08 -6.05 -19.33
CA GLN A 581 -23.85 -4.80 -19.48
C GLN A 581 -24.28 -4.57 -20.93
N ASN A 582 -23.45 -4.92 -21.90
CA ASN A 582 -23.82 -4.86 -23.33
C ASN A 582 -24.98 -5.80 -23.64
N ALA A 583 -24.99 -7.00 -23.06
CA ALA A 583 -26.12 -7.90 -23.15
C ALA A 583 -27.41 -7.25 -22.65
N VAL A 584 -27.43 -6.71 -21.43
CA VAL A 584 -28.61 -6.00 -20.86
C VAL A 584 -29.06 -4.85 -21.78
N VAL A 585 -28.13 -4.05 -22.28
CA VAL A 585 -28.42 -2.94 -23.21
C VAL A 585 -29.05 -3.43 -24.52
N GLN A 586 -28.51 -4.49 -25.13
CA GLN A 586 -29.06 -5.09 -26.35
C GLN A 586 -30.46 -5.68 -26.10
N VAL A 587 -30.65 -6.48 -25.04
CA VAL A 587 -31.97 -7.07 -24.74
C VAL A 587 -33.04 -5.99 -24.55
N ILE A 588 -32.73 -4.92 -23.81
CA ILE A 588 -33.67 -3.79 -23.60
C ILE A 588 -33.99 -3.07 -24.92
N ASN A 589 -33.04 -2.92 -25.84
CA ASN A 589 -33.27 -2.24 -27.10
C ASN A 589 -34.05 -3.11 -28.11
N ASP A 590 -33.79 -4.41 -28.13
CA ASP A 590 -34.31 -5.35 -29.15
C ASP A 590 -35.59 -6.08 -28.69
N GLY A 591 -35.90 -6.08 -27.39
CA GLY A 591 -37.03 -6.81 -26.81
C GLY A 591 -36.88 -8.33 -26.84
N SER A 592 -35.67 -8.83 -27.12
CA SER A 592 -35.39 -10.25 -27.40
C SER A 592 -33.92 -10.58 -27.14
N LEU A 593 -33.61 -11.87 -26.96
CA LEU A 593 -32.26 -12.38 -26.77
C LEU A 593 -31.55 -12.74 -28.09
N GLU A 594 -32.24 -12.71 -29.23
CA GLU A 594 -31.72 -13.22 -30.52
C GLU A 594 -30.42 -12.55 -30.97
N GLY A 595 -30.25 -11.24 -30.70
CA GLY A 595 -29.00 -10.52 -31.00
C GLY A 595 -27.89 -10.75 -29.97
N VAL A 596 -28.24 -11.16 -28.74
CA VAL A 596 -27.33 -11.19 -27.59
C VAL A 596 -26.61 -12.53 -27.44
N VAL A 597 -27.32 -13.64 -27.70
CA VAL A 597 -26.73 -14.98 -27.61
C VAL A 597 -25.52 -15.17 -28.55
N PRO A 598 -25.55 -14.79 -29.84
CA PRO A 598 -24.40 -14.95 -30.73
C PRO A 598 -23.18 -14.10 -30.33
N ASP A 599 -23.39 -12.90 -29.80
CA ASP A 599 -22.32 -12.04 -29.28
C ASP A 599 -21.69 -12.67 -28.03
N LEU A 600 -22.49 -13.24 -27.12
CA LEU A 600 -21.97 -13.99 -25.96
C LEU A 600 -21.19 -15.26 -26.38
N GLU A 601 -21.72 -16.03 -27.33
CA GLU A 601 -21.09 -17.26 -27.81
C GLU A 601 -19.79 -17.00 -28.61
N THR A 602 -19.70 -15.91 -29.36
CA THR A 602 -18.47 -15.57 -30.10
C THR A 602 -17.31 -15.18 -29.18
N HIS A 603 -17.59 -14.65 -27.99
CA HIS A 603 -16.58 -14.37 -26.96
C HIS A 603 -16.23 -15.61 -26.11
N GLY A 604 -17.16 -16.56 -25.95
CA GLY A 604 -16.97 -17.78 -25.17
C GLY A 604 -16.71 -19.03 -26.01
N VAL A 605 -15.43 -19.39 -26.19
CA VAL A 605 -14.96 -20.55 -27.01
C VAL A 605 -15.72 -21.86 -26.71
N GLY A 606 -16.81 -22.11 -27.45
CA GLY A 606 -17.65 -23.31 -27.33
C GLY A 606 -18.43 -23.43 -26.02
N ARG A 607 -18.78 -22.32 -25.35
CA ARG A 607 -19.43 -22.30 -24.03
C ARG A 607 -20.87 -21.75 -24.10
N PRO A 608 -21.81 -22.20 -23.25
CA PRO A 608 -23.17 -21.67 -23.22
C PRO A 608 -23.20 -20.17 -22.89
N ALA A 609 -24.01 -19.39 -23.62
CA ALA A 609 -24.13 -17.94 -23.43
C ALA A 609 -24.44 -17.52 -21.98
N ALA A 610 -25.33 -18.25 -21.29
CA ALA A 610 -25.65 -18.01 -19.88
C ALA A 610 -24.42 -18.14 -18.96
N GLN A 611 -23.50 -19.08 -19.24
CA GLN A 611 -22.27 -19.26 -18.47
C GLN A 611 -21.27 -18.13 -18.73
N VAL A 612 -21.12 -17.72 -19.99
CA VAL A 612 -20.22 -16.60 -20.38
C VAL A 612 -20.69 -15.31 -19.71
N TRP A 613 -21.97 -14.99 -19.82
CA TRP A 613 -22.57 -13.80 -19.20
C TRP A 613 -22.39 -13.80 -17.68
N ALA A 614 -22.64 -14.95 -17.01
CA ALA A 614 -22.52 -15.05 -15.56
C ALA A 614 -21.07 -14.85 -15.07
N GLU A 615 -20.08 -15.37 -15.79
CA GLU A 615 -18.66 -15.20 -15.44
C GLU A 615 -18.14 -13.78 -15.67
N ASP A 616 -18.52 -13.13 -16.77
CA ASP A 616 -18.18 -11.73 -17.01
C ASP A 616 -18.88 -10.79 -16.02
N MET A 617 -20.12 -11.09 -15.64
CA MET A 617 -20.84 -10.36 -14.59
C MET A 617 -20.16 -10.53 -13.23
N THR A 618 -19.80 -11.76 -12.85
CA THR A 618 -19.06 -12.04 -11.60
C THR A 618 -17.72 -11.30 -11.57
N ARG A 619 -16.98 -11.31 -12.69
CA ARG A 619 -15.72 -10.59 -12.83
C ARG A 619 -15.90 -9.07 -12.71
N PHE A 620 -16.95 -8.51 -13.32
CA PHE A 620 -17.26 -7.09 -13.22
C PHE A 620 -17.58 -6.68 -11.77
N ILE A 621 -18.48 -7.43 -11.09
CA ILE A 621 -18.85 -7.12 -9.71
C ILE A 621 -17.65 -7.27 -8.77
N GLN A 622 -16.76 -8.25 -8.98
CA GLN A 622 -15.53 -8.37 -8.20
C GLN A 622 -14.62 -7.14 -8.35
N LEU A 623 -14.34 -6.72 -9.59
CA LEU A 623 -13.49 -5.54 -9.83
C LEU A 623 -14.15 -4.25 -9.28
N LEU A 624 -15.48 -4.19 -9.29
CA LEU A 624 -16.25 -3.12 -8.67
C LEU A 624 -16.17 -3.17 -7.13
N LYS A 625 -16.28 -4.34 -6.49
CA LYS A 625 -16.02 -4.55 -5.04
C LYS A 625 -14.64 -4.01 -4.68
N ASP A 626 -13.60 -4.50 -5.36
CA ASP A 626 -12.21 -4.11 -5.08
C ASP A 626 -12.03 -2.58 -5.15
N THR A 627 -12.69 -1.94 -6.12
CA THR A 627 -12.66 -0.46 -6.29
C THR A 627 -13.42 0.27 -5.18
N ILE A 628 -14.57 -0.26 -4.74
CA ILE A 628 -15.40 0.33 -3.68
C ILE A 628 -14.72 0.19 -2.31
N VAL A 629 -14.13 -0.97 -1.99
CA VAL A 629 -13.36 -1.17 -0.75
C VAL A 629 -12.13 -0.26 -0.72
N ALA A 630 -11.47 -0.03 -1.86
CA ALA A 630 -10.42 0.99 -1.95
C ALA A 630 -10.94 2.43 -1.68
N MET A 631 -12.21 2.73 -1.98
CA MET A 631 -12.82 4.04 -1.66
C MET A 631 -13.16 4.20 -0.17
N THR A 632 -13.66 3.15 0.49
CA THR A 632 -13.99 3.22 1.93
C THR A 632 -12.74 3.45 2.78
N LEU A 633 -11.61 2.84 2.41
CA LEU A 633 -10.29 3.11 3.00
C LEU A 633 -9.88 4.58 2.84
N ILE A 634 -10.01 5.15 1.64
CA ILE A 634 -9.72 6.58 1.39
C ILE A 634 -10.60 7.50 2.26
N VAL A 635 -11.89 7.16 2.43
CA VAL A 635 -12.79 7.93 3.32
C VAL A 635 -12.35 7.82 4.78
N SER A 636 -11.95 6.63 5.24
CA SER A 636 -11.45 6.40 6.60
C SER A 636 -10.20 7.25 6.89
N ASP A 637 -9.23 7.24 5.98
CA ASP A 637 -8.00 8.03 6.09
C ASP A 637 -8.28 9.55 6.10
N ASP A 638 -9.07 10.06 5.14
CA ASP A 638 -9.40 11.49 5.02
C ASP A 638 -10.15 12.00 6.27
N VAL A 639 -11.07 11.20 6.81
CA VAL A 639 -11.79 11.52 8.07
C VAL A 639 -10.84 11.49 9.26
N GLY A 640 -9.90 10.54 9.31
CA GLY A 640 -8.86 10.47 10.33
C GLY A 640 -7.87 11.65 10.30
N GLU A 641 -7.61 12.23 9.13
CA GLU A 641 -6.86 13.49 9.00
C GLU A 641 -7.66 14.70 9.50
N GLU A 642 -8.90 14.87 9.04
CA GLU A 642 -9.77 15.98 9.47
C GLU A 642 -9.98 15.95 11.00
N HIS A 643 -10.19 14.77 11.59
CA HIS A 643 -10.34 14.62 13.04
C HIS A 643 -9.11 15.09 13.83
N ARG A 644 -7.91 14.70 13.41
CA ARG A 644 -6.64 15.15 14.01
C ARG A 644 -6.46 16.67 13.87
N GLY A 645 -6.87 17.23 12.73
CA GLY A 645 -6.90 18.69 12.50
C GLY A 645 -7.82 19.41 13.49
N ILE A 646 -9.05 18.93 13.66
CA ILE A 646 -10.04 19.50 14.59
C ILE A 646 -9.61 19.37 16.05
N GLN A 647 -9.08 18.21 16.47
CA GLN A 647 -8.51 18.07 17.82
C GLN A 647 -7.42 19.12 18.10
N THR A 648 -6.54 19.38 17.12
CA THR A 648 -5.47 20.38 17.24
C THR A 648 -6.04 21.80 17.38
N LYS A 649 -7.07 22.15 16.58
CA LYS A 649 -7.80 23.44 16.69
C LYS A 649 -8.40 23.63 18.09
N VAL A 650 -9.09 22.62 18.63
CA VAL A 650 -9.74 22.68 19.96
C VAL A 650 -8.72 22.92 21.08
N VAL A 651 -7.58 22.23 21.04
CA VAL A 651 -6.50 22.43 22.04
C VAL A 651 -5.96 23.86 21.96
N LEU A 652 -5.69 24.37 20.75
CA LEU A 652 -5.16 25.73 20.56
C LEU A 652 -6.17 26.80 21.00
N SER A 653 -7.45 26.67 20.64
CA SER A 653 -8.53 27.57 21.07
C SER A 653 -8.71 27.55 22.59
N GLY A 654 -8.58 26.38 23.24
CA GLY A 654 -8.61 26.25 24.70
C GLY A 654 -7.46 26.99 25.37
N ILE A 655 -6.23 26.86 24.85
CA ILE A 655 -5.05 27.60 25.35
C ILE A 655 -5.27 29.12 25.21
N LEU A 656 -5.77 29.57 24.07
CA LEU A 656 -6.07 30.99 23.81
C LEU A 656 -7.16 31.54 24.74
N ALA A 657 -8.23 30.78 24.98
CA ALA A 657 -9.30 31.17 25.90
C ALA A 657 -8.81 31.30 27.35
N VAL A 658 -7.97 30.37 27.82
CA VAL A 658 -7.34 30.45 29.15
C VAL A 658 -6.39 31.64 29.24
N ALA A 659 -5.59 31.90 28.21
CA ALA A 659 -4.69 33.06 28.17
C ALA A 659 -5.47 34.39 28.21
N ALA A 660 -6.58 34.51 27.48
CA ALA A 660 -7.46 35.67 27.50
C ALA A 660 -8.12 35.89 28.87
N LEU A 661 -8.56 34.81 29.53
CA LEU A 661 -9.12 34.85 30.88
C LEU A 661 -8.09 35.33 31.92
N LEU A 662 -6.86 34.80 31.86
CA LEU A 662 -5.75 35.22 32.73
C LEU A 662 -5.38 36.69 32.52
N ALA A 663 -5.34 37.17 31.27
CA ALA A 663 -5.10 38.57 30.95
C ALA A 663 -6.22 39.49 31.51
N GLY A 664 -7.49 39.07 31.39
CA GLY A 664 -8.63 39.79 31.98
C GLY A 664 -8.56 39.85 33.51
N LEU A 665 -8.22 38.74 34.17
CA LEU A 665 -8.02 38.68 35.62
C LEU A 665 -6.85 39.56 36.08
N ALA A 666 -5.74 39.60 35.34
CA ALA A 666 -4.60 40.45 35.65
C ALA A 666 -4.93 41.94 35.55
N LEU A 667 -5.72 42.35 34.54
CA LEU A 667 -6.23 43.72 34.40
C LEU A 667 -7.16 44.10 35.56
N LEU A 668 -8.08 43.21 35.95
CA LEU A 668 -8.97 43.42 37.11
C LEU A 668 -8.18 43.51 38.44
N ALA A 669 -7.16 42.67 38.63
CA ALA A 669 -6.30 42.73 39.81
C ALA A 669 -5.50 44.04 39.87
N GLY A 670 -4.93 44.48 38.74
CA GLY A 670 -4.26 45.76 38.61
C GLY A 670 -5.17 46.95 38.96
N MET A 671 -6.44 46.90 38.56
CA MET A 671 -7.44 47.91 38.94
C MET A 671 -7.70 47.96 40.46
N PHE A 672 -7.67 46.83 41.16
CA PHE A 672 -7.85 46.78 42.62
C PHE A 672 -6.64 47.29 43.40
N VAL A 673 -5.42 47.03 42.92
CA VAL A 673 -4.17 47.49 43.54
C VAL A 673 -4.00 49.01 43.44
N VAL A 674 -4.53 49.66 42.39
CA VAL A 674 -4.45 51.12 42.18
C VAL A 674 -5.55 51.91 42.92
N ARG A 675 -6.09 51.37 44.03
CA ARG A 675 -6.90 52.16 44.98
C ARG A 675 -5.98 53.09 45.81
N PRO A 676 -6.16 54.43 45.76
CA PRO A 676 -5.31 55.33 46.53
C PRO A 676 -5.62 55.24 48.03
N LEU A 677 -4.60 54.91 48.83
CA LEU A 677 -4.64 55.02 50.29
C LEU A 677 -4.84 56.48 50.74
N ARG A 678 -6.11 56.90 50.89
CA ARG A 678 -6.49 58.17 51.52
C ARG A 678 -7.31 57.90 52.77
N GLY A 679 -6.75 58.23 53.94
CA GLY A 679 -7.58 58.44 55.13
C GLY A 679 -7.08 57.94 56.49
N ARG A 680 -5.80 58.12 56.87
CA ARG A 680 -5.43 58.18 58.30
C ARG A 680 -4.40 59.28 58.58
N ARG A 681 -4.89 60.52 58.73
CA ARG A 681 -4.23 61.52 59.60
C ARG A 681 -4.82 61.34 61.00
N ARG A 682 -4.02 60.90 61.97
CA ARG A 682 -4.25 61.19 63.39
C ARG A 682 -3.38 62.37 63.78
N TYR A 683 -3.95 63.31 64.51
CA TYR A 683 -3.21 64.35 65.22
C TYR A 683 -2.44 63.73 66.39
N VAL A 684 -1.17 64.09 66.54
CA VAL A 684 -0.45 64.18 67.82
C VAL A 684 0.61 65.28 67.68
N GLU A 685 0.40 66.42 68.34
CA GLU A 685 1.42 67.23 69.02
C GLU A 685 0.74 68.40 69.74
N ALA A 686 1.23 68.72 70.94
CA ALA A 686 0.66 69.64 71.96
C ALA A 686 -0.67 69.19 72.59
#